data_AF-A0A956RFS5-F1
#
_entry.id   AF-A0A956RFS5-F1
#
_cell.length_a   1.000
_cell.length_b   1.000
_cell.length_c   1.000
_cell.angle_alpha   90.00
_cell.angle_beta   90.00
_cell.angle_gamma   90.00
#
_symmetry.space_group_name_H-M   'P 1'
#
loop_
_entity.id
_entity.type
_entity.pdbx_description
1 polymer ?
#
loop_
_entity_poly.entity_id
_entity_poly.type
_entity_poly.pdbx_seq_one_letter_code
_entity_poly.pdbx_strand_id
1 'polypeptide(L)'
;VRVMDFGLVRAEQREPGDGARSQAPRGTSASKLNLELTSAGTVMGTPAFMAPEQFLAEPVDERTDLFSLCATMWVALYGQRAFPGTSFHQLQLAITMGQRRAPPRSSVPNWLRRVLERGLEREPARRHASVRALLEALEADPTPRRRVLVGALGVAAGAALWAALAQLQQRRARASCAADGQRIAELWNADARAALRGHMEGSGTHNAEETFTRLAPALDTWTAAWSETRAQLCVAVKVERTLDAELGARALDCSESQRAEFAALYEVLATGERATAVEAVAAATRLPRSSRCADPERLRLLTLPAPEQREAAWALRERLLRAQARGLVRDDKQALALAEEVLVEADALGWSRLITDAELEICNALTNLGRFDEAEEHGLRGLHLALSTGLDGLAVDAAVKLGFVAHERVEFKRGLAWMATAAALVARSGDSPHETRMLDVNGLLLTDVGKLDEARRAYERGLELKRETLGEDSLELASPLNNLARVEFISGDLDKGLALTERAQEIYERALGPNHPRLAITLYNRGAAYARRHDYATARPLLERGVSIYERAYGPESPKLASSLSLLGFVLVRLGEVESGLALGDRALAIQRQSFGAEHPKYARALANRGTMLLNLERLEEARALHQEALAILERNDSRSDPVASSHSNLGEIALKLGRPDEAAAHLERAIELREALGSEPRLLAVSRFQLARALESRDPERALASAERAQEVLAGSDISEAKELEKWLAGHKKPQTRKSKQRRRGR
;
A
#
# COMPACT_ATOMS: atom_id res chain seq x y z
N VAL A 1 -9.23 11.20 -93.72
CA VAL A 1 -9.10 9.74 -93.61
C VAL A 1 -7.84 9.31 -94.35
N ARG A 2 -6.81 8.81 -93.66
CA ARG A 2 -5.66 8.17 -94.32
C ARG A 2 -6.00 6.68 -94.42
N VAL A 3 -6.42 6.23 -95.59
CA VAL A 3 -6.61 4.79 -95.87
C VAL A 3 -5.24 4.22 -96.21
N MET A 4 -4.79 3.18 -95.49
CA MET A 4 -3.57 2.45 -95.80
C MET A 4 -3.94 1.00 -96.07
N ASP A 5 -3.68 0.56 -97.30
CA ASP A 5 -3.81 -0.81 -97.74
C ASP A 5 -2.51 -1.55 -97.39
N PHE A 6 -2.61 -2.60 -96.58
CA PHE A 6 -1.50 -3.50 -96.29
C PHE A 6 -1.53 -4.54 -97.39
N GLY A 7 -0.75 -4.34 -98.45
CA GLY A 7 -0.65 -5.30 -99.56
C GLY A 7 -0.08 -6.63 -99.10
N LEU A 8 -0.93 -7.46 -98.48
CA LEU A 8 -0.61 -8.77 -97.93
C LEU A 8 -0.15 -9.69 -99.07
N VAL A 9 1.03 -10.25 -98.93
CA VAL A 9 1.57 -11.21 -99.90
C VAL A 9 0.84 -12.54 -99.75
N ARG A 10 0.22 -13.03 -100.84
CA ARG A 10 -0.24 -14.43 -100.95
C ARG A 10 0.83 -15.25 -101.67
N ALA A 11 1.43 -16.21 -100.98
CA ALA A 11 2.35 -17.17 -101.58
C ALA A 11 1.55 -18.29 -102.29
N GLU A 12 1.52 -18.30 -103.62
CA GLU A 12 1.14 -19.49 -104.39
C GLU A 12 2.40 -20.26 -104.81
N GLN A 13 2.53 -21.49 -104.32
CA GLN A 13 3.58 -22.43 -104.68
C GLN A 13 3.33 -22.99 -106.09
N ARG A 14 4.33 -22.94 -106.98
CA ARG A 14 4.37 -23.78 -108.19
C ARG A 14 5.80 -24.24 -108.51
N GLU A 15 5.93 -25.56 -108.62
CA GLU A 15 7.14 -26.34 -108.95
C GLU A 15 7.42 -26.40 -110.47
N PRO A 16 8.62 -26.86 -110.90
CA PRO A 16 9.36 -26.31 -112.05
C PRO A 16 9.13 -27.04 -113.37
N GLY A 17 9.28 -26.33 -114.50
CA GLY A 17 9.24 -26.94 -115.83
C GLY A 17 9.73 -25.99 -116.92
N ASP A 18 10.77 -26.45 -117.61
CA ASP A 18 11.57 -25.83 -118.67
C ASP A 18 10.84 -25.11 -119.81
N GLY A 19 11.61 -24.26 -120.49
CA GLY A 19 11.67 -24.35 -121.94
C GLY A 19 10.99 -23.23 -122.71
N ALA A 20 11.82 -22.31 -123.16
CA ALA A 20 11.61 -21.27 -124.15
C ALA A 20 10.56 -21.51 -125.26
N ARG A 21 9.88 -20.39 -125.57
CA ARG A 21 9.50 -19.86 -126.90
C ARG A 21 8.31 -20.47 -127.67
N SER A 22 7.27 -19.64 -127.68
CA SER A 22 6.80 -18.85 -128.86
C SER A 22 5.57 -19.35 -129.63
N GLN A 23 4.62 -18.41 -129.71
CA GLN A 23 3.54 -18.21 -130.69
C GLN A 23 2.22 -18.99 -130.52
N ALA A 24 1.28 -18.31 -129.85
CA ALA A 24 -0.04 -17.80 -130.30
C ALA A 24 -0.78 -18.50 -131.47
N PRO A 25 -2.10 -18.25 -131.72
CA PRO A 25 -3.02 -17.28 -131.07
C PRO A 25 -4.52 -17.72 -130.96
N ARG A 26 -5.33 -16.77 -130.44
CA ARG A 26 -6.75 -16.43 -130.76
C ARG A 26 -7.88 -16.90 -129.82
N GLY A 27 -8.61 -15.91 -129.28
CA GLY A 27 -10.08 -15.87 -129.42
C GLY A 27 -10.96 -15.82 -128.17
N THR A 28 -11.14 -14.61 -127.61
CA THR A 28 -12.39 -14.04 -127.01
C THR A 28 -13.16 -14.77 -125.89
N SER A 29 -13.20 -14.19 -124.68
CA SER A 29 -14.36 -13.48 -124.10
C SER A 29 -14.13 -13.13 -122.62
N ALA A 30 -14.54 -11.91 -122.25
CA ALA A 30 -14.20 -11.15 -121.06
C ALA A 30 -14.82 -11.65 -119.73
N SER A 31 -14.04 -11.53 -118.65
CA SER A 31 -14.53 -11.26 -117.30
C SER A 31 -13.78 -10.05 -116.72
N LYS A 32 -14.51 -9.00 -116.35
CA LYS A 32 -14.03 -7.66 -115.96
C LYS A 32 -13.47 -7.58 -114.51
N LEU A 33 -12.68 -8.57 -114.08
CA LEU A 33 -12.06 -8.59 -112.74
C LEU A 33 -10.57 -8.97 -112.72
N ASN A 34 -9.93 -9.13 -113.87
CA ASN A 34 -8.47 -9.30 -113.95
C ASN A 34 -7.82 -7.99 -114.39
N LEU A 35 -7.79 -7.02 -113.48
CA LEU A 35 -6.74 -6.01 -113.51
C LEU A 35 -5.51 -6.68 -112.90
N GLU A 36 -4.62 -7.20 -113.74
CA GLU A 36 -3.24 -7.46 -113.34
C GLU A 36 -2.65 -6.11 -112.90
N LEU A 37 -2.74 -5.82 -111.60
CA LEU A 37 -2.22 -4.59 -111.02
C LEU A 37 -0.68 -4.62 -110.94
N THR A 38 -0.03 -5.77 -111.08
CA THR A 38 1.43 -5.93 -111.03
C THR A 38 2.01 -6.29 -112.40
N SER A 39 2.79 -5.38 -113.00
CA SER A 39 3.72 -5.70 -114.10
C SER A 39 5.11 -5.97 -113.52
N ALA A 40 5.78 -7.05 -113.96
CA ALA A 40 7.15 -7.35 -113.56
C ALA A 40 8.08 -6.16 -113.87
N GLY A 41 8.70 -5.58 -112.84
CA GLY A 41 9.54 -4.38 -112.92
C GLY A 41 8.87 -3.07 -112.48
N THR A 42 7.62 -3.10 -112.02
CA THR A 42 6.94 -1.92 -111.44
C THR A 42 6.81 -2.05 -109.92
N VAL A 43 7.35 -1.07 -109.18
CA VAL A 43 7.27 -1.05 -107.71
C VAL A 43 5.88 -0.58 -107.30
N MET A 44 5.06 -1.49 -106.76
CA MET A 44 3.76 -1.17 -106.18
C MET A 44 3.81 -1.22 -104.65
N GLY A 45 3.49 -0.10 -104.02
CA GLY A 45 3.48 0.07 -102.57
C GLY A 45 3.75 1.53 -102.19
N THR A 46 3.52 1.89 -100.93
CA THR A 46 3.92 3.21 -100.41
C THR A 46 5.39 3.12 -99.97
N PRO A 47 6.36 3.73 -100.69
CA PRO A 47 7.79 3.44 -100.48
C PRO A 47 8.30 3.68 -99.06
N ALA A 48 7.64 4.55 -98.30
CA ALA A 48 8.00 4.84 -96.91
C ALA A 48 7.76 3.68 -95.93
N PHE A 49 6.98 2.67 -96.31
CA PHE A 49 6.61 1.52 -95.47
C PHE A 49 7.06 0.19 -96.04
N MET A 50 7.59 0.18 -97.27
CA MET A 50 8.04 -1.04 -97.93
C MET A 50 9.30 -1.58 -97.25
N ALA A 51 9.40 -2.90 -97.17
CA ALA A 51 10.58 -3.58 -96.64
C ALA A 51 11.74 -3.57 -97.66
N PRO A 52 13.00 -3.68 -97.21
CA PRO A 52 14.18 -3.74 -98.09
C PRO A 52 14.06 -4.74 -99.24
N GLU A 53 13.57 -5.95 -98.96
CA GLU A 53 13.41 -7.02 -99.95
C GLU A 53 12.46 -6.65 -101.09
N GLN A 54 11.45 -5.80 -100.84
CA GLN A 54 10.53 -5.32 -101.88
C GLN A 54 11.19 -4.31 -102.83
N PHE A 55 12.22 -3.59 -102.37
CA PHE A 55 13.01 -2.70 -103.23
C PHE A 55 14.10 -3.42 -104.02
N LEU A 56 14.58 -4.56 -103.48
CA LEU A 56 15.65 -5.37 -104.08
C LEU A 56 15.11 -6.48 -104.99
N ALA A 57 13.78 -6.62 -105.09
CA ALA A 57 13.10 -7.71 -105.78
C ALA A 57 13.52 -9.11 -105.26
N GLU A 58 13.80 -9.20 -103.96
CA GLU A 58 14.08 -10.45 -103.25
C GLU A 58 12.76 -11.15 -102.86
N PRO A 59 12.78 -12.45 -102.52
CA PRO A 59 11.60 -13.17 -102.04
C PRO A 59 10.98 -12.49 -100.82
N VAL A 60 9.66 -12.29 -100.87
CA VAL A 60 8.87 -11.67 -99.81
C VAL A 60 8.12 -12.74 -99.00
N ASP A 61 8.05 -12.56 -97.68
CA ASP A 61 7.39 -13.47 -96.75
C ASP A 61 6.63 -12.71 -95.65
N GLU A 62 6.13 -13.41 -94.63
CA GLU A 62 5.41 -12.79 -93.50
C GLU A 62 6.22 -11.70 -92.75
N ARG A 63 7.55 -11.73 -92.83
CA ARG A 63 8.43 -10.76 -92.16
C ARG A 63 8.55 -9.46 -92.96
N THR A 64 8.22 -9.50 -94.25
CA THR A 64 8.03 -8.32 -95.10
C THR A 64 6.84 -7.50 -94.61
N ASP A 65 5.72 -8.17 -94.33
CA ASP A 65 4.51 -7.53 -93.78
C ASP A 65 4.77 -7.00 -92.36
N LEU A 66 5.54 -7.73 -91.55
CA LEU A 66 5.93 -7.32 -90.21
C LEU A 66 6.74 -6.01 -90.20
N PHE A 67 7.67 -5.86 -91.15
CA PHE A 67 8.44 -4.63 -91.30
C PHE A 67 7.52 -3.45 -91.61
N SER A 68 6.57 -3.64 -92.52
CA SER A 68 5.57 -2.63 -92.90
C SER A 68 4.69 -2.24 -91.71
N LEU A 69 4.28 -3.22 -90.90
CA LEU A 69 3.53 -3.00 -89.66
C LEU A 69 4.34 -2.20 -88.63
N CYS A 70 5.60 -2.58 -88.37
CA CYS A 70 6.47 -1.84 -87.46
C CYS A 70 6.78 -0.41 -87.95
N ALA A 71 6.94 -0.21 -89.25
CA ALA A 71 7.14 1.12 -89.84
C ALA A 71 5.90 2.00 -89.67
N THR A 72 4.71 1.40 -89.78
CA THR A 72 3.43 2.06 -89.54
C THR A 72 3.26 2.43 -88.06
N MET A 73 3.53 1.49 -87.15
CA MET A 73 3.49 1.74 -85.71
C MET A 73 4.51 2.81 -85.29
N TRP A 74 5.67 2.86 -85.92
CA TRP A 74 6.66 3.91 -85.68
C TRP A 74 6.11 5.30 -86.02
N VAL A 75 5.43 5.44 -87.17
CA VAL A 75 4.76 6.70 -87.53
C VAL A 75 3.65 7.04 -86.53
N ALA A 76 2.86 6.04 -86.11
CA ALA A 76 1.78 6.25 -85.15
C ALA A 76 2.29 6.73 -83.78
N LEU A 77 3.41 6.17 -83.30
CA LEU A 77 3.95 6.46 -81.98
C LEU A 77 4.85 7.71 -81.94
N TYR A 78 5.60 7.97 -83.01
CA TYR A 78 6.58 9.05 -83.06
C TYR A 78 6.18 10.22 -83.96
N GLY A 79 5.06 10.13 -84.67
CA GLY A 79 4.58 11.16 -85.60
C GLY A 79 5.46 11.37 -86.84
N GLN A 80 6.51 10.58 -87.01
CA GLN A 80 7.49 10.68 -88.09
C GLN A 80 7.85 9.30 -88.65
N ARG A 81 8.34 9.24 -89.89
CA ARG A 81 8.79 8.00 -90.54
C ARG A 81 10.06 7.46 -89.90
N ALA A 82 10.19 6.13 -89.87
CA ALA A 82 11.37 5.44 -89.35
C ALA A 82 12.63 5.68 -90.19
N PHE A 83 12.48 5.90 -91.50
CA PHE A 83 13.59 6.13 -92.43
C PHE A 83 13.53 7.55 -93.04
N PRO A 84 14.69 8.20 -93.24
CA PRO A 84 14.76 9.51 -93.90
C PRO A 84 14.55 9.40 -95.42
N GLY A 85 14.00 10.46 -96.02
CA GLY A 85 13.84 10.57 -97.47
C GLY A 85 12.47 11.14 -97.86
N THR A 86 12.46 11.96 -98.91
CA THR A 86 11.22 12.53 -99.48
C THR A 86 10.96 12.07 -100.92
N SER A 87 12.00 11.65 -101.63
CA SER A 87 11.89 11.00 -102.94
C SER A 87 11.99 9.49 -102.84
N PHE A 88 11.50 8.80 -103.87
CA PHE A 88 11.56 7.33 -103.99
C PHE A 88 12.99 6.79 -103.81
N HIS A 89 13.95 7.36 -104.55
CA HIS A 89 15.36 6.93 -104.50
C HIS A 89 16.00 7.14 -103.11
N GLN A 90 15.66 8.24 -102.43
CA GLN A 90 16.17 8.49 -101.07
C GLN A 90 15.62 7.48 -100.07
N LEU A 91 14.33 7.16 -100.14
CA LEU A 91 13.70 6.17 -99.26
C LEU A 91 14.22 4.76 -99.53
N GLN A 92 14.35 4.37 -100.81
CA GLN A 92 14.94 3.11 -101.22
C GLN A 92 16.34 2.94 -100.63
N LEU A 93 17.22 3.94 -100.79
CA LEU A 93 18.58 3.89 -100.28
C LEU A 93 18.62 3.80 -98.75
N ALA A 94 17.82 4.61 -98.05
CA ALA A 94 17.79 4.62 -96.59
C ALA A 94 17.24 3.31 -95.99
N ILE A 95 16.20 2.73 -96.58
CA ILE A 95 15.59 1.47 -96.14
C ILE A 95 16.53 0.29 -96.43
N THR A 96 17.05 0.19 -97.66
CA THR A 96 17.96 -0.91 -98.06
C THR A 96 19.32 -0.85 -97.35
N MET A 97 19.80 0.34 -96.94
CA MET A 97 21.00 0.47 -96.11
C MET A 97 20.73 0.36 -94.61
N GLY A 98 19.46 0.24 -94.17
CA GLY A 98 19.10 0.17 -92.75
C GLY A 98 19.35 1.48 -91.97
N GLN A 99 19.42 2.62 -92.66
CA GLN A 99 19.69 3.93 -92.07
C GLN A 99 18.44 4.50 -91.40
N ARG A 100 18.14 4.02 -90.19
CA ARG A 100 17.01 4.47 -89.38
C ARG A 100 17.25 5.87 -88.80
N ARG A 101 16.22 6.71 -88.79
CA ARG A 101 16.22 7.96 -88.03
C ARG A 101 16.26 7.64 -86.54
N ALA A 102 17.04 8.39 -85.78
CA ALA A 102 16.92 8.38 -84.33
C ALA A 102 15.48 8.77 -83.93
N PRO A 103 14.85 8.06 -82.98
CA PRO A 103 13.52 8.41 -82.52
C PRO A 103 13.54 9.82 -81.90
N PRO A 104 12.49 10.63 -82.10
CA PRO A 104 12.39 11.93 -81.46
C PRO A 104 12.16 11.74 -79.96
N ARG A 105 12.46 12.78 -79.16
CA ARG A 105 12.07 12.78 -77.74
C ARG A 105 10.55 12.59 -77.64
N SER A 106 10.12 11.49 -77.02
CA SER A 106 8.73 11.09 -76.90
C SER A 106 8.52 10.31 -75.61
N SER A 107 7.27 10.14 -75.20
CA SER A 107 6.85 9.35 -74.03
C SER A 107 6.85 7.84 -74.28
N VAL A 108 7.28 7.38 -75.46
CA VAL A 108 7.28 5.96 -75.84
C VAL A 108 8.32 5.19 -75.00
N PRO A 109 7.91 4.15 -74.23
CA PRO A 109 8.83 3.40 -73.39
C PRO A 109 9.97 2.73 -74.18
N ASN A 110 11.17 2.68 -73.58
CA ASN A 110 12.34 2.06 -74.20
C ASN A 110 12.17 0.56 -74.51
N TRP A 111 11.31 -0.16 -73.77
CA TRP A 111 11.03 -1.57 -74.08
C TRP A 111 10.22 -1.71 -75.37
N LEU A 112 9.17 -0.90 -75.53
CA LEU A 112 8.33 -0.85 -76.72
C LEU A 112 9.12 -0.39 -77.95
N ARG A 113 10.00 0.60 -77.77
CA ARG A 113 10.94 1.04 -78.81
C ARG A 113 11.80 -0.11 -79.33
N ARG A 114 12.45 -0.86 -78.43
CA ARG A 114 13.33 -1.98 -78.81
C ARG A 114 12.58 -3.08 -79.58
N VAL A 115 11.33 -3.34 -79.20
CA VAL A 115 10.46 -4.29 -79.93
C VAL A 115 10.23 -3.82 -81.36
N LEU A 116 9.94 -2.54 -81.58
CA LEU A 116 9.72 -1.98 -82.92
C LEU A 116 11.01 -1.89 -83.75
N GLU A 117 12.13 -1.47 -83.14
CA GLU A 117 13.44 -1.42 -83.81
C GLU A 117 13.87 -2.78 -84.34
N ARG A 118 13.62 -3.85 -83.57
CA ARG A 118 13.87 -5.23 -84.02
C ARG A 118 13.03 -5.61 -85.25
N GLY A 119 11.76 -5.20 -85.30
CA GLY A 119 10.91 -5.44 -86.48
C GLY A 119 11.30 -4.63 -87.71
N LEU A 120 12.06 -3.54 -87.53
CA LEU A 120 12.59 -2.68 -88.59
C LEU A 120 14.03 -3.02 -89.01
N GLU A 121 14.51 -4.22 -88.66
CA GLU A 121 15.84 -4.66 -89.08
C GLU A 121 15.90 -4.96 -90.58
N ARG A 122 17.06 -4.68 -91.20
CA ARG A 122 17.25 -4.85 -92.65
C ARG A 122 17.08 -6.31 -93.06
N GLU A 123 17.80 -7.21 -92.39
CA GLU A 123 17.76 -8.65 -92.66
C GLU A 123 16.47 -9.28 -92.10
N PRO A 124 15.62 -9.94 -92.92
CA PRO A 124 14.41 -10.60 -92.43
C PRO A 124 14.67 -11.62 -91.32
N ALA A 125 15.85 -12.26 -91.30
CA ALA A 125 16.26 -13.20 -90.26
C ALA A 125 16.39 -12.58 -88.85
N ARG A 126 16.65 -11.28 -88.75
CA ARG A 126 16.84 -10.57 -87.45
C ARG A 126 15.55 -9.95 -86.91
N ARG A 127 14.49 -9.90 -87.71
CA ARG A 127 13.16 -9.44 -87.30
C ARG A 127 12.52 -10.44 -86.34
N HIS A 128 11.32 -10.12 -85.86
CA HIS A 128 10.54 -11.10 -85.09
C HIS A 128 10.18 -12.28 -85.99
N ALA A 129 10.14 -13.49 -85.42
CA ALA A 129 10.01 -14.71 -86.19
C ALA A 129 8.70 -14.78 -86.98
N SER A 130 7.62 -14.21 -86.43
CA SER A 130 6.28 -14.07 -87.03
C SER A 130 5.53 -12.91 -86.38
N VAL A 131 4.36 -12.55 -86.91
CA VAL A 131 3.47 -11.51 -86.33
C VAL A 131 3.04 -11.88 -84.90
N ARG A 132 2.81 -13.17 -84.60
CA ARG A 132 2.46 -13.63 -83.24
C ARG A 132 3.57 -13.36 -82.23
N ALA A 133 4.83 -13.60 -82.62
CA ALA A 133 5.99 -13.31 -81.76
C ALA A 133 6.14 -11.80 -81.47
N LEU A 134 5.80 -10.95 -82.44
CA LEU A 134 5.73 -9.50 -82.22
C LEU A 134 4.63 -9.12 -81.22
N LEU A 135 3.43 -9.68 -81.37
CA LEU A 135 2.31 -9.42 -80.45
C LEU A 135 2.64 -9.87 -79.01
N GLU A 136 3.20 -11.06 -78.83
CA GLU A 136 3.66 -11.54 -77.51
C GLU A 136 4.69 -10.60 -76.87
N ALA A 137 5.61 -10.05 -77.67
CA ALA A 137 6.58 -9.06 -77.20
C ALA A 137 5.95 -7.70 -76.85
N LEU A 138 4.86 -7.32 -77.52
CA LEU A 138 4.10 -6.10 -77.26
C LEU A 138 3.19 -6.23 -76.01
N GLU A 139 2.68 -7.43 -75.73
CA GLU A 139 1.82 -7.71 -74.57
C GLU A 139 2.59 -7.84 -73.24
N ALA A 140 3.90 -8.13 -73.31
CA ALA A 140 4.77 -8.31 -72.14
C ALA A 140 5.18 -6.98 -71.45
N ASP A 141 4.22 -6.13 -71.06
CA ASP A 141 4.48 -4.86 -70.36
C ASP A 141 5.00 -5.09 -68.92
N PRO A 142 6.23 -4.68 -68.56
CA PRO A 142 6.79 -4.86 -67.23
C PRO A 142 6.33 -3.82 -66.19
N THR A 143 5.60 -2.77 -66.59
CA THR A 143 5.22 -1.65 -65.70
C THR A 143 4.24 -1.97 -64.56
N PRO A 144 3.19 -2.82 -64.71
CA PRO A 144 2.26 -3.10 -63.61
C PRO A 144 2.91 -3.88 -62.46
N ARG A 145 3.78 -4.86 -62.75
CA ARG A 145 4.49 -5.64 -61.71
C ARG A 145 5.45 -4.78 -60.89
N ARG A 146 6.13 -3.81 -61.51
CA ARG A 146 7.06 -2.90 -60.80
C ARG A 146 6.33 -1.93 -59.86
N ARG A 147 5.13 -1.45 -60.24
CA ARG A 147 4.32 -0.55 -59.40
C ARG A 147 3.81 -1.23 -58.13
N VAL A 148 3.34 -2.47 -58.23
CA VAL A 148 2.86 -3.25 -57.07
C VAL A 148 4.00 -3.51 -56.07
N LEU A 149 5.19 -3.88 -56.57
CA LEU A 149 6.34 -4.20 -55.72
C LEU A 149 6.90 -2.97 -54.98
N VAL A 150 6.96 -1.82 -55.65
CA VAL A 150 7.33 -0.54 -55.03
C VAL A 150 6.27 -0.07 -54.01
N GLY A 151 4.99 -0.26 -54.31
CA GLY A 151 3.90 0.04 -53.37
C GLY A 151 3.96 -0.84 -52.11
N ALA A 152 4.19 -2.15 -52.26
CA ALA A 152 4.32 -3.08 -51.14
C ALA A 152 5.55 -2.77 -50.26
N LEU A 153 6.70 -2.44 -50.87
CA LEU A 153 7.90 -2.00 -50.14
C LEU A 153 7.65 -0.68 -49.40
N GLY A 154 6.91 0.26 -49.99
CA GLY A 154 6.53 1.53 -49.36
C GLY A 154 5.64 1.33 -48.13
N VAL A 155 4.63 0.44 -48.21
CA VAL A 155 3.76 0.10 -47.08
C VAL A 155 4.54 -0.60 -45.97
N ALA A 156 5.40 -1.57 -46.31
CA ALA A 156 6.24 -2.26 -45.34
C ALA A 156 7.22 -1.33 -44.62
N ALA A 157 7.88 -0.42 -45.37
CA ALA A 157 8.76 0.60 -44.79
C ALA A 157 7.99 1.59 -43.91
N GLY A 158 6.78 2.00 -44.32
CA GLY A 158 5.90 2.84 -43.52
C GLY A 158 5.46 2.17 -42.22
N ALA A 159 5.08 0.89 -42.26
CA ALA A 159 4.71 0.11 -41.08
C ALA A 159 5.90 -0.09 -40.12
N ALA A 160 7.10 -0.36 -40.65
CA ALA A 160 8.31 -0.49 -39.85
C ALA A 160 8.71 0.84 -39.19
N LEU A 161 8.60 1.97 -39.91
CA LEU A 161 8.86 3.30 -39.37
C LEU A 161 7.83 3.66 -38.28
N TRP A 162 6.55 3.35 -38.49
CA TRP A 162 5.50 3.57 -37.49
C TRP A 162 5.74 2.72 -36.23
N ALA A 163 6.08 1.44 -36.39
CA ALA A 163 6.42 0.56 -35.26
C ALA A 163 7.66 1.07 -34.49
N ALA A 164 8.70 1.52 -35.20
CA ALA A 164 9.89 2.11 -34.58
C ALA A 164 9.58 3.41 -33.83
N LEU A 165 8.75 4.29 -34.40
CA LEU A 165 8.29 5.53 -33.74
C LEU A 165 7.43 5.23 -32.51
N ALA A 166 6.50 4.28 -32.61
CA ALA A 166 5.68 3.84 -31.48
C ALA A 166 6.54 3.25 -30.37
N GLN A 167 7.55 2.44 -30.70
CA GLN A 167 8.47 1.87 -29.71
C GLN A 167 9.37 2.93 -29.08
N LEU A 168 9.82 3.94 -29.84
CA LEU A 168 10.56 5.08 -29.31
C LEU A 168 9.69 5.92 -28.37
N GLN A 169 8.44 6.19 -28.73
CA GLN A 169 7.48 6.90 -27.87
C GLN A 169 7.21 6.12 -26.58
N GLN A 170 7.03 4.81 -26.67
CA GLN A 170 6.82 3.96 -25.51
C GLN A 170 8.05 3.95 -24.58
N ARG A 171 9.27 3.89 -25.14
CA ARG A 171 10.52 4.02 -24.36
C ARG A 171 10.63 5.37 -23.67
N ARG A 172 10.32 6.47 -24.36
CA ARG A 172 10.31 7.82 -23.78
C ARG A 172 9.28 7.95 -22.66
N ALA A 173 8.07 7.41 -22.85
CA ALA A 173 7.02 7.43 -21.85
C ALA A 173 7.40 6.61 -20.60
N ARG A 174 8.00 5.43 -20.78
CA ARG A 174 8.55 4.63 -19.67
C ARG A 174 9.69 5.34 -18.95
N ALA A 175 10.59 6.01 -19.67
CA ALA A 175 11.64 6.83 -19.05
C ALA A 175 11.06 8.02 -18.25
N SER A 176 10.01 8.66 -18.76
CA SER A 176 9.29 9.71 -18.03
C SER A 176 8.62 9.18 -16.76
N CYS A 177 8.06 7.95 -16.78
CA CYS A 177 7.50 7.32 -15.59
C CYS A 177 8.58 6.91 -14.57
N ALA A 178 9.75 6.48 -15.02
CA ALA A 178 10.88 6.24 -14.13
C ALA A 178 11.35 7.55 -13.46
N ALA A 179 11.42 8.65 -14.21
CA ALA A 179 11.72 9.97 -13.65
C ALA A 179 10.65 10.45 -12.65
N ASP A 180 9.37 10.13 -12.91
CA ASP A 180 8.27 10.44 -11.98
C ASP A 180 8.44 9.76 -10.61
N GLY A 181 8.88 8.49 -10.60
CA GLY A 181 9.24 7.78 -9.36
C GLY A 181 10.47 8.38 -8.65
N GLN A 182 11.42 8.93 -9.41
CA GLN A 182 12.62 9.55 -8.84
C GLN A 182 12.38 10.91 -8.17
N ARG A 183 11.20 11.52 -8.30
CA ARG A 183 10.85 12.79 -7.62
C ARG A 183 10.97 12.71 -6.10
N ILE A 184 10.92 11.53 -5.49
CA ILE A 184 11.15 11.38 -4.03
C ILE A 184 12.57 11.81 -3.61
N ALA A 185 13.55 11.75 -4.53
CA ALA A 185 14.93 12.18 -4.27
C ALA A 185 15.07 13.70 -4.06
N GLU A 186 14.06 14.49 -4.46
CA GLU A 186 13.96 15.91 -4.11
C GLU A 186 13.78 16.11 -2.61
N LEU A 187 13.11 15.17 -1.93
CA LEU A 187 12.83 15.19 -0.49
C LEU A 187 13.87 14.41 0.31
N TRP A 188 14.33 13.27 -0.21
CA TRP A 188 15.24 12.37 0.50
C TRP A 188 16.47 12.04 -0.36
N ASN A 189 17.57 12.73 -0.07
CA ASN A 189 18.87 12.58 -0.72
C ASN A 189 20.02 12.64 0.32
N ALA A 190 21.27 12.60 -0.15
CA ALA A 190 22.44 12.60 0.73
C ALA A 190 22.50 13.84 1.66
N ASP A 191 22.12 15.01 1.16
CA ASP A 191 22.12 16.25 1.93
C ASP A 191 20.99 16.25 2.97
N ALA A 192 19.77 15.83 2.57
CA ALA A 192 18.64 15.67 3.48
C ALA A 192 18.95 14.69 4.63
N ARG A 193 19.68 13.60 4.32
CA ARG A 193 20.16 12.62 5.30
C ARG A 193 21.17 13.23 6.27
N ALA A 194 22.14 13.96 5.75
CA ALA A 194 23.13 14.64 6.57
C ALA A 194 22.51 15.72 7.46
N ALA A 195 21.56 16.50 6.93
CA ALA A 195 20.81 17.50 7.66
C ALA A 195 20.00 16.89 8.81
N LEU A 196 19.25 15.81 8.54
CA LEU A 196 18.48 15.13 9.58
C LEU A 196 19.39 14.54 10.67
N ARG A 197 20.53 13.94 10.29
CA ARG A 197 21.52 13.45 11.25
C ARG A 197 22.03 14.59 12.15
N GLY A 198 22.49 15.68 11.53
CA GLY A 198 23.02 16.83 12.25
C GLY A 198 21.99 17.46 13.19
N HIS A 199 20.73 17.53 12.76
CA HIS A 199 19.62 18.00 13.61
C HIS A 199 19.38 17.07 14.80
N MET A 200 19.31 15.76 14.58
CA MET A 200 19.11 14.79 15.66
C MET A 200 20.26 14.82 16.67
N GLU A 201 21.50 14.85 16.22
CA GLU A 201 22.69 14.96 17.08
C GLU A 201 22.72 16.31 17.83
N GLY A 202 22.32 17.40 17.17
CA GLY A 202 22.22 18.73 17.76
C GLY A 202 21.07 18.92 18.75
N SER A 203 20.00 18.13 18.67
CA SER A 203 18.84 18.19 19.58
C SER A 203 19.16 17.79 21.03
N GLY A 204 20.34 17.22 21.26
CA GLY A 204 20.78 16.68 22.55
C GLY A 204 20.05 15.41 22.98
N THR A 205 19.14 14.86 22.15
CA THR A 205 18.34 13.66 22.46
C THR A 205 19.25 12.50 22.85
N HIS A 206 18.89 11.81 23.92
CA HIS A 206 19.62 10.63 24.35
C HIS A 206 19.49 9.52 23.29
N ASN A 207 20.61 8.95 22.83
CA ASN A 207 20.70 7.96 21.74
C ASN A 207 20.26 8.49 20.36
N ALA A 208 20.45 9.77 20.07
CA ALA A 208 20.19 10.34 18.74
C ALA A 208 20.90 9.58 17.61
N GLU A 209 22.17 9.20 17.80
CA GLU A 209 22.95 8.44 16.81
C GLU A 209 22.35 7.05 16.55
N GLU A 210 22.00 6.31 17.62
CA GLU A 210 21.36 5.00 17.50
C GLU A 210 20.00 5.11 16.79
N THR A 211 19.22 6.13 17.16
CA THR A 211 17.92 6.43 16.56
C THR A 211 18.08 6.69 15.06
N PHE A 212 19.02 7.54 14.66
CA PHE A 212 19.29 7.86 13.26
C PHE A 212 19.74 6.63 12.47
N THR A 213 20.61 5.79 13.07
CA THR A 213 21.12 4.56 12.46
C THR A 213 20.00 3.56 12.13
N ARG A 214 18.89 3.59 12.86
CA ARG A 214 17.68 2.78 12.59
C ARG A 214 16.70 3.48 11.66
N LEU A 215 16.52 4.79 11.84
CA LEU A 215 15.56 5.59 11.08
C LEU A 215 15.96 5.70 9.61
N ALA A 216 17.21 6.07 9.30
CA ALA A 216 17.60 6.38 7.94
C ALA A 216 17.43 5.18 6.99
N PRO A 217 17.82 3.93 7.35
CA PRO A 217 17.53 2.76 6.51
C PRO A 217 16.03 2.48 6.34
N ALA A 218 15.20 2.76 7.34
CA ALA A 218 13.75 2.59 7.23
C ALA A 218 13.15 3.58 6.21
N LEU A 219 13.57 4.86 6.26
CA LEU A 219 13.19 5.88 5.28
C LEU A 219 13.74 5.56 3.88
N ASP A 220 14.97 5.08 3.75
CA ASP A 220 15.53 4.61 2.47
C ASP A 220 14.67 3.50 1.85
N THR A 221 14.33 2.49 2.66
CA THR A 221 13.53 1.35 2.21
C THR A 221 12.15 1.82 1.74
N TRP A 222 11.51 2.70 2.51
CA TRP A 222 10.21 3.23 2.17
C TRP A 222 10.25 4.08 0.88
N THR A 223 11.22 4.99 0.76
CA THR A 223 11.35 5.87 -0.41
C THR A 223 11.69 5.11 -1.68
N ALA A 224 12.51 4.05 -1.59
CA ALA A 224 12.78 3.13 -2.70
C ALA A 224 11.50 2.41 -3.15
N ALA A 225 10.74 1.85 -2.21
CA ALA A 225 9.47 1.18 -2.50
C ALA A 225 8.44 2.13 -3.11
N TRP A 226 8.34 3.37 -2.62
CA TRP A 226 7.49 4.41 -3.21
C TRP A 226 7.91 4.74 -4.64
N SER A 227 9.21 4.97 -4.88
CA SER A 227 9.74 5.29 -6.21
C SER A 227 9.41 4.20 -7.23
N GLU A 228 9.63 2.93 -6.87
CA GLU A 228 9.30 1.78 -7.72
C GLU A 228 7.80 1.70 -7.99
N THR A 229 6.99 1.76 -6.94
CA THR A 229 5.52 1.66 -7.07
C THR A 229 4.97 2.80 -7.92
N ARG A 230 5.47 4.02 -7.72
CA ARG A 230 5.06 5.20 -8.49
C ARG A 230 5.36 5.05 -9.98
N ALA A 231 6.56 4.56 -10.31
CA ALA A 231 6.96 4.32 -11.70
C ALA A 231 6.05 3.26 -12.35
N GLN A 232 5.76 2.16 -11.63
CA GLN A 232 4.87 1.10 -12.10
C GLN A 232 3.43 1.60 -12.33
N LEU A 233 2.86 2.35 -11.38
CA LEU A 233 1.54 2.97 -11.53
C LEU A 233 1.49 3.93 -12.72
N CYS A 234 2.50 4.77 -12.90
CA CYS A 234 2.59 5.65 -14.06
C CYS A 234 2.61 4.86 -15.38
N VAL A 235 3.36 3.76 -15.45
CA VAL A 235 3.40 2.89 -16.63
C VAL A 235 2.03 2.25 -16.89
N ALA A 236 1.39 1.70 -15.85
CA ALA A 236 0.06 1.10 -15.94
C ALA A 236 -1.00 2.09 -16.46
N VAL A 237 -0.95 3.34 -16.00
CA VAL A 237 -1.92 4.38 -16.39
C VAL A 237 -1.59 5.02 -17.75
N LYS A 238 -0.36 5.47 -17.97
CA LYS A 238 -0.01 6.30 -19.14
C LYS A 238 0.46 5.48 -20.34
N VAL A 239 1.13 4.35 -20.12
CA VAL A 239 1.80 3.57 -21.17
C VAL A 239 0.97 2.36 -21.57
N GLU A 240 0.60 1.53 -20.59
CA GLU A 240 -0.05 0.23 -20.84
C GLU A 240 -1.57 0.35 -20.81
N ARG A 241 -2.10 1.38 -20.14
CA ARG A 241 -3.54 1.64 -20.01
C ARG A 241 -4.31 0.43 -19.47
N THR A 242 -3.69 -0.28 -18.53
CA THR A 242 -4.25 -1.47 -17.88
C THR A 242 -5.24 -1.10 -16.78
N LEU A 243 -5.10 0.08 -16.20
CA LEU A 243 -6.08 0.68 -15.29
C LEU A 243 -6.99 1.63 -16.07
N ASP A 244 -8.29 1.60 -15.78
CA ASP A 244 -9.22 2.60 -16.30
C ASP A 244 -8.87 4.01 -15.78
N ALA A 245 -9.43 5.04 -16.42
CA ALA A 245 -9.08 6.42 -16.14
C ALA A 245 -9.39 6.84 -14.69
N GLU A 246 -10.45 6.30 -14.09
CA GLU A 246 -10.87 6.66 -12.74
C GLU A 246 -9.99 5.97 -11.69
N LEU A 247 -9.80 4.64 -11.79
CA LEU A 247 -8.87 3.91 -10.92
C LEU A 247 -7.44 4.42 -11.06
N GLY A 248 -7.01 4.76 -12.28
CA GLY A 248 -5.70 5.37 -12.53
C GLY A 248 -5.52 6.71 -11.84
N ALA A 249 -6.54 7.58 -11.84
CA ALA A 249 -6.51 8.85 -11.13
C ALA A 249 -6.43 8.64 -9.61
N ARG A 250 -7.21 7.70 -9.06
CA ARG A 250 -7.18 7.35 -7.63
C ARG A 250 -5.84 6.78 -7.20
N ALA A 251 -5.23 5.93 -8.02
CA ALA A 251 -3.91 5.35 -7.74
C ALA A 251 -2.81 6.41 -7.69
N LEU A 252 -2.82 7.35 -8.64
CA LEU A 252 -1.85 8.44 -8.70
C LEU A 252 -2.07 9.44 -7.55
N ASP A 253 -3.32 9.79 -7.21
CA ASP A 253 -3.63 10.63 -6.03
C ASP A 253 -3.18 9.98 -4.71
N CYS A 254 -3.49 8.69 -4.54
CA CYS A 254 -3.04 7.91 -3.39
C CYS A 254 -1.52 7.96 -3.25
N SER A 255 -0.80 7.70 -4.34
CA SER A 255 0.66 7.68 -4.34
C SER A 255 1.26 9.08 -4.08
N GLU A 256 0.67 10.15 -4.62
CA GLU A 256 1.08 11.51 -4.24
C GLU A 256 0.82 11.80 -2.76
N SER A 257 -0.29 11.31 -2.20
CA SER A 257 -0.62 11.55 -0.78
C SER A 257 0.39 10.88 0.12
N GLN A 258 0.89 9.70 -0.25
CA GLN A 258 1.96 9.03 0.47
C GLN A 258 3.27 9.85 0.41
N ARG A 259 3.58 10.46 -0.74
CA ARG A 259 4.75 11.36 -0.86
C ARG A 259 4.61 12.57 0.05
N ALA A 260 3.42 13.18 0.10
CA ALA A 260 3.13 14.31 0.97
C ALA A 260 3.18 13.94 2.45
N GLU A 261 2.73 12.75 2.83
CA GLU A 261 2.84 12.23 4.20
C GLU A 261 4.30 12.03 4.61
N PHE A 262 5.13 11.48 3.73
CA PHE A 262 6.57 11.42 3.94
C PHE A 262 7.19 12.81 4.06
N ALA A 263 6.82 13.75 3.19
CA ALA A 263 7.32 15.13 3.23
C ALA A 263 6.99 15.81 4.56
N ALA A 264 5.74 15.67 5.03
CA ALA A 264 5.29 16.19 6.32
C ALA A 264 6.06 15.58 7.48
N LEU A 265 6.25 14.26 7.48
CA LEU A 265 7.04 13.58 8.51
C LEU A 265 8.50 14.05 8.48
N TYR A 266 9.12 14.11 7.31
CA TYR A 266 10.50 14.58 7.16
C TYR A 266 10.66 16.03 7.64
N GLU A 267 9.75 16.93 7.27
CA GLU A 267 9.75 18.32 7.72
C GLU A 267 9.73 18.41 9.24
N VAL A 268 8.81 17.69 9.89
CA VAL A 268 8.70 17.65 11.34
C VAL A 268 9.94 17.05 11.99
N LEU A 269 10.51 15.98 11.44
CA LEU A 269 11.74 15.37 11.96
C LEU A 269 12.97 16.25 11.79
N ALA A 270 13.04 17.02 10.70
CA ALA A 270 14.15 17.91 10.40
C ALA A 270 14.10 19.26 11.14
N THR A 271 12.93 19.64 11.68
CA THR A 271 12.73 20.92 12.38
C THR A 271 12.30 20.77 13.84
N GLY A 272 11.91 19.56 14.26
CA GLY A 272 11.30 19.29 15.56
C GLY A 272 12.26 19.35 16.75
N GLU A 273 11.71 19.46 17.95
CA GLU A 273 12.49 19.53 19.19
C GLU A 273 13.00 18.14 19.64
N ARG A 274 13.68 18.09 20.79
CA ARG A 274 14.23 16.85 21.39
C ARG A 274 13.20 15.72 21.52
N ALA A 275 11.94 16.03 21.85
CA ALA A 275 10.88 15.03 21.99
C ALA A 275 10.54 14.34 20.67
N THR A 276 10.77 15.01 19.54
CA THR A 276 10.50 14.50 18.19
C THR A 276 11.41 13.34 17.81
N ALA A 277 12.68 13.40 18.22
CA ALA A 277 13.65 12.35 17.92
C ALA A 277 13.31 11.02 18.61
N VAL A 278 12.69 11.05 19.80
CA VAL A 278 12.32 9.84 20.55
C VAL A 278 11.32 8.98 19.77
N GLU A 279 10.30 9.57 19.17
CA GLU A 279 9.25 8.82 18.45
C GLU A 279 9.57 8.63 16.96
N ALA A 280 10.70 9.15 16.46
CA ALA A 280 11.00 9.24 15.03
C ALA A 280 10.97 7.89 14.30
N VAL A 281 11.59 6.86 14.87
CA VAL A 281 11.59 5.51 14.26
C VAL A 281 10.18 4.95 14.23
N ALA A 282 9.42 5.11 15.30
CA ALA A 282 8.06 4.61 15.37
C ALA A 282 7.06 5.42 14.52
N ALA A 283 7.33 6.70 14.26
CA ALA A 283 6.59 7.51 13.30
C ALA A 283 6.87 7.03 11.87
N ALA A 284 8.14 6.72 11.53
CA ALA A 284 8.50 6.19 10.23
C ALA A 284 7.85 4.83 9.93
N THR A 285 7.67 3.96 10.92
CA THR A 285 6.97 2.68 10.72
C THR A 285 5.47 2.83 10.44
N ARG A 286 4.89 4.01 10.73
CA ARG A 286 3.48 4.30 10.45
C ARG A 286 3.22 4.79 9.02
N LEU A 287 4.28 5.15 8.28
CA LEU A 287 4.13 5.50 6.87
C LEU A 287 3.44 4.35 6.12
N PRO A 288 2.41 4.64 5.31
CA PRO A 288 1.64 3.62 4.62
C PRO A 288 2.52 2.89 3.60
N ARG A 289 2.31 1.58 3.47
CA ARG A 289 2.99 0.78 2.44
C ARG A 289 2.60 1.27 1.05
N SER A 290 3.58 1.48 0.17
CA SER A 290 3.37 1.99 -1.18
C SER A 290 2.44 1.08 -2.01
N SER A 291 2.52 -0.23 -1.81
CA SER A 291 1.68 -1.22 -2.48
C SER A 291 0.18 -1.03 -2.27
N ARG A 292 -0.26 -0.33 -1.20
CA ARG A 292 -1.67 -0.01 -0.97
C ARG A 292 -2.30 0.82 -2.10
N CYS A 293 -1.51 1.65 -2.78
CA CYS A 293 -1.98 2.45 -3.91
C CYS A 293 -2.04 1.68 -5.23
N ALA A 294 -1.60 0.41 -5.23
CA ALA A 294 -1.68 -0.49 -6.39
C ALA A 294 -2.78 -1.56 -6.25
N ASP A 295 -3.50 -1.58 -5.13
CA ASP A 295 -4.58 -2.54 -4.84
C ASP A 295 -5.93 -2.04 -5.38
N PRO A 296 -6.49 -2.66 -6.44
CA PRO A 296 -7.73 -2.20 -7.06
C PRO A 296 -8.93 -2.15 -6.10
N GLU A 297 -9.05 -3.08 -5.15
CA GLU A 297 -10.18 -3.10 -4.21
C GLU A 297 -10.12 -1.91 -3.27
N ARG A 298 -8.92 -1.57 -2.76
CA ARG A 298 -8.72 -0.36 -1.96
C ARG A 298 -8.97 0.91 -2.75
N LEU A 299 -8.52 0.96 -4.00
CA LEU A 299 -8.72 2.14 -4.86
C LEU A 299 -10.21 2.41 -5.11
N ARG A 300 -11.06 1.38 -5.18
CA ARG A 300 -12.52 1.56 -5.31
C ARG A 300 -13.17 2.26 -4.12
N LEU A 301 -12.57 2.16 -2.93
CA LEU A 301 -13.04 2.83 -1.72
C LEU A 301 -12.54 4.29 -1.59
N LEU A 302 -11.57 4.71 -2.41
CA LEU A 302 -11.06 6.07 -2.37
C LEU A 302 -11.97 7.05 -3.13
N THR A 303 -12.49 8.04 -2.41
CA THR A 303 -13.22 9.18 -2.97
C THR A 303 -12.26 10.32 -3.32
N LEU A 304 -12.33 10.84 -4.54
CA LEU A 304 -11.63 12.06 -4.94
C LEU A 304 -12.55 13.29 -4.81
N PRO A 305 -12.01 14.48 -4.53
CA PRO A 305 -12.78 15.72 -4.59
C PRO A 305 -13.21 16.04 -6.03
N ALA A 306 -14.24 16.89 -6.17
CA ALA A 306 -14.70 17.36 -7.47
C ALA A 306 -13.54 18.03 -8.24
N PRO A 307 -13.48 17.93 -9.59
CA PRO A 307 -12.36 18.45 -10.39
C PRO A 307 -11.98 19.91 -10.06
N GLU A 308 -12.96 20.77 -9.88
CA GLU A 308 -12.82 22.19 -9.53
C GLU A 308 -12.29 22.43 -8.11
N GLN A 309 -12.44 21.46 -7.21
CA GLN A 309 -12.00 21.54 -5.81
C GLN A 309 -10.62 20.91 -5.58
N ARG A 310 -10.06 20.17 -6.56
CA ARG A 310 -8.87 19.34 -6.37
C ARG A 310 -7.66 20.11 -5.84
N GLU A 311 -7.41 21.30 -6.37
CA GLU A 311 -6.25 22.11 -5.96
C GLU A 311 -6.40 22.60 -4.51
N ALA A 312 -7.56 23.15 -4.17
CA ALA A 312 -7.85 23.61 -2.80
C ALA A 312 -7.86 22.45 -1.81
N ALA A 313 -8.48 21.31 -2.16
CA ALA A 313 -8.50 20.10 -1.35
C ALA A 313 -7.09 19.57 -1.08
N TRP A 314 -6.21 19.62 -2.09
CA TRP A 314 -4.83 19.17 -1.97
C TRP A 314 -4.03 20.06 -1.00
N ALA A 315 -4.15 21.37 -1.12
CA ALA A 315 -3.45 22.32 -0.24
C ALA A 315 -3.84 22.12 1.25
N LEU A 316 -5.13 21.90 1.51
CA LEU A 316 -5.62 21.62 2.86
C LEU A 316 -5.17 20.24 3.37
N ARG A 317 -5.19 19.21 2.50
CA ARG A 317 -4.72 17.86 2.85
C ARG A 317 -3.24 17.86 3.22
N GLU A 318 -2.40 18.60 2.51
CA GLU A 318 -0.98 18.73 2.87
C GLU A 318 -0.78 19.37 4.26
N ARG A 319 -1.58 20.39 4.61
CA ARG A 319 -1.57 20.97 5.96
C ARG A 319 -2.04 19.97 7.02
N LEU A 320 -3.10 19.21 6.74
CA LEU A 320 -3.57 18.17 7.65
C LEU A 320 -2.53 17.07 7.86
N LEU A 321 -1.84 16.63 6.80
CA LEU A 321 -0.75 15.65 6.91
C LEU A 321 0.40 16.17 7.79
N ARG A 322 0.69 17.48 7.77
CA ARG A 322 1.64 18.09 8.71
C ARG A 322 1.12 18.06 10.15
N ALA A 323 -0.17 18.31 10.37
CA ALA A 323 -0.78 18.19 11.70
C ALA A 323 -0.65 16.76 12.23
N GLN A 324 -1.01 15.77 11.41
CA GLN A 324 -0.87 14.34 11.72
C GLN A 324 0.59 13.97 12.02
N ALA A 325 1.55 14.41 11.20
CA ALA A 325 2.98 14.18 11.42
C ALA A 325 3.46 14.77 12.76
N ARG A 326 2.98 15.95 13.15
CA ARG A 326 3.25 16.54 14.47
C ARG A 326 2.66 15.70 15.61
N GLY A 327 1.42 15.22 15.46
CA GLY A 327 0.80 14.30 16.42
C GLY A 327 1.58 13.00 16.59
N LEU A 328 2.13 12.43 15.51
CA LEU A 328 2.96 11.22 15.55
C LEU A 328 4.20 11.37 16.44
N VAL A 329 4.77 12.57 16.50
CA VAL A 329 5.98 12.88 17.27
C VAL A 329 5.71 13.59 18.59
N ARG A 330 4.44 13.59 19.04
CA ARG A 330 3.98 14.16 20.31
C ARG A 330 4.07 15.69 20.41
N ASP A 331 4.03 16.37 19.26
CA ASP A 331 3.86 17.81 19.15
C ASP A 331 2.36 18.18 19.08
N ASP A 332 1.61 17.71 20.08
CA ASP A 332 0.13 17.66 20.05
C ASP A 332 -0.51 19.06 20.08
N LYS A 333 0.15 20.08 20.63
CA LYS A 333 -0.38 21.46 20.66
C LYS A 333 -0.39 22.09 19.26
N GLN A 334 0.70 21.95 18.52
CA GLN A 334 0.84 22.46 17.16
C GLN A 334 0.02 21.62 16.17
N ALA A 335 -0.07 20.31 16.41
CA ALA A 335 -0.99 19.43 15.67
C ALA A 335 -2.44 19.92 15.80
N LEU A 336 -2.89 20.20 17.04
CA LEU A 336 -4.23 20.74 17.30
C LEU A 336 -4.49 22.05 16.56
N ALA A 337 -3.62 23.05 16.74
CA ALA A 337 -3.80 24.37 16.13
C ALA A 337 -3.91 24.29 14.60
N LEU A 338 -3.03 23.50 13.96
CA LEU A 338 -3.05 23.34 12.51
C LEU A 338 -4.30 22.57 12.02
N ALA A 339 -4.73 21.55 12.76
CA ALA A 339 -5.94 20.79 12.40
C ALA A 339 -7.22 21.62 12.55
N GLU A 340 -7.32 22.49 13.57
CA GLU A 340 -8.42 23.42 13.77
C GLU A 340 -8.52 24.44 12.61
N GLU A 341 -7.40 25.00 12.17
CA GLU A 341 -7.36 25.88 10.99
C GLU A 341 -7.84 25.16 9.72
N VAL A 342 -7.33 23.94 9.50
CA VAL A 342 -7.74 23.13 8.35
C VAL A 342 -9.22 22.79 8.40
N LEU A 343 -9.78 22.49 9.56
CA LEU A 343 -11.20 22.18 9.71
C LEU A 343 -12.09 23.33 9.22
N VAL A 344 -11.78 24.57 9.60
CA VAL A 344 -12.54 25.77 9.17
C VAL A 344 -12.55 25.92 7.65
N GLU A 345 -11.39 25.75 7.02
CA GLU A 345 -11.28 25.87 5.56
C GLU A 345 -11.87 24.65 4.83
N ALA A 346 -11.78 23.45 5.42
CA ALA A 346 -12.38 22.23 4.90
C ALA A 346 -13.91 22.28 4.93
N ASP A 347 -14.51 22.86 5.97
CA ASP A 347 -15.95 23.10 6.06
C ASP A 347 -16.43 24.03 4.94
N ALA A 348 -15.67 25.09 4.64
CA ALA A 348 -15.98 25.99 3.53
C ALA A 348 -15.88 25.29 2.16
N LEU A 349 -14.97 24.31 2.03
CA LEU A 349 -14.84 23.49 0.83
C LEU A 349 -15.97 22.46 0.70
N GLY A 350 -16.54 22.00 1.82
CA GLY A 350 -17.65 21.04 1.86
C GLY A 350 -17.26 19.60 1.49
N TRP A 351 -15.97 19.26 1.46
CA TRP A 351 -15.53 17.89 1.16
C TRP A 351 -15.50 17.04 2.44
N SER A 352 -16.56 16.25 2.64
CA SER A 352 -16.82 15.52 3.89
C SER A 352 -15.66 14.65 4.38
N ARG A 353 -14.88 14.05 3.47
CA ARG A 353 -13.73 13.23 3.86
C ARG A 353 -12.67 14.03 4.60
N LEU A 354 -12.30 15.20 4.07
CA LEU A 354 -11.28 16.05 4.69
C LEU A 354 -11.75 16.64 6.02
N ILE A 355 -13.03 17.01 6.11
CA ILE A 355 -13.66 17.47 7.36
C ILE A 355 -13.56 16.36 8.42
N THR A 356 -13.95 15.13 8.07
CA THR A 356 -13.83 13.97 8.98
C THR A 356 -12.37 13.72 9.39
N ASP A 357 -11.42 13.73 8.45
CA ASP A 357 -9.99 13.53 8.77
C ASP A 357 -9.48 14.63 9.74
N ALA A 358 -9.91 15.89 9.56
CA ALA A 358 -9.55 17.00 10.45
C ALA A 358 -10.18 16.86 11.85
N GLU A 359 -11.46 16.52 11.93
CA GLU A 359 -12.16 16.23 13.20
C GLU A 359 -11.48 15.12 14.00
N LEU A 360 -11.06 14.04 13.32
CA LEU A 360 -10.35 12.93 13.97
C LEU A 360 -8.94 13.32 14.42
N GLU A 361 -8.24 14.18 13.68
CA GLU A 361 -6.93 14.65 14.11
C GLU A 361 -7.02 15.60 15.30
N ILE A 362 -8.03 16.47 15.34
CA ILE A 362 -8.32 17.31 16.51
C ILE A 362 -8.65 16.42 17.72
N CYS A 363 -9.52 15.43 17.55
CA CYS A 363 -9.81 14.44 18.59
C CYS A 363 -8.53 13.74 19.09
N ASN A 364 -7.61 13.38 18.18
CA ASN A 364 -6.32 12.78 18.54
C ASN A 364 -5.48 13.70 19.41
N ALA A 365 -5.25 14.93 18.96
CA ALA A 365 -4.45 15.91 19.66
C ALA A 365 -5.04 16.26 21.04
N LEU A 366 -6.35 16.52 21.12
CA LEU A 366 -7.05 16.81 22.38
C LEU A 366 -6.95 15.66 23.38
N THR A 367 -7.10 14.42 22.91
CA THR A 367 -6.92 13.22 23.76
C THR A 367 -5.52 13.17 24.35
N ASN A 368 -4.51 13.44 23.52
CA ASN A 368 -3.11 13.43 23.95
C ASN A 368 -2.77 14.55 24.93
N LEU A 369 -3.48 15.68 24.83
CA LEU A 369 -3.41 16.82 25.75
C LEU A 369 -4.26 16.63 27.03
N GLY A 370 -5.02 15.54 27.14
CA GLY A 370 -5.89 15.27 28.29
C GLY A 370 -7.22 16.04 28.29
N ARG A 371 -7.59 16.70 27.19
CA ARG A 371 -8.84 17.46 27.02
C ARG A 371 -9.94 16.53 26.50
N PHE A 372 -10.37 15.58 27.34
CA PHE A 372 -11.20 14.46 26.90
C PHE A 372 -12.64 14.83 26.50
N ASP A 373 -13.25 15.83 27.12
CA ASP A 373 -14.60 16.29 26.76
C ASP A 373 -14.64 16.85 25.34
N GLU A 374 -13.70 17.75 25.03
CA GLU A 374 -13.57 18.34 23.70
C GLU A 374 -13.15 17.28 22.67
N ALA A 375 -12.24 16.36 23.05
CA ALA A 375 -11.85 15.26 22.18
C ALA A 375 -13.07 14.40 21.78
N GLU A 376 -13.94 14.09 22.75
CA GLU A 376 -15.15 13.33 22.49
C GLU A 376 -16.11 14.07 21.55
N GLU A 377 -16.28 15.38 21.72
CA GLU A 377 -17.14 16.20 20.86
C GLU A 377 -16.70 16.15 19.38
N HIS A 378 -15.41 16.36 19.13
CA HIS A 378 -14.82 16.25 17.79
C HIS A 378 -14.90 14.83 17.23
N GLY A 379 -14.62 13.81 18.06
CA GLY A 379 -14.75 12.41 17.66
C GLY A 379 -16.18 12.01 17.25
N LEU A 380 -17.19 12.53 17.95
CA LEU A 380 -18.60 12.32 17.62
C LEU A 380 -18.99 13.02 16.31
N ARG A 381 -18.56 14.27 16.10
CA ARG A 381 -18.78 14.98 14.83
C ARG A 381 -18.19 14.21 13.65
N GLY A 382 -16.93 13.80 13.76
CA GLY A 382 -16.27 12.97 12.75
C GLY A 382 -17.00 11.65 12.49
N LEU A 383 -17.42 10.94 13.55
CA LEU A 383 -18.18 9.69 13.42
C LEU A 383 -19.51 9.91 12.69
N HIS A 384 -20.31 10.90 13.10
CA HIS A 384 -21.62 11.16 12.51
C HIS A 384 -21.50 11.58 11.04
N LEU A 385 -20.52 12.43 10.72
CA LEU A 385 -20.25 12.83 9.34
C LEU A 385 -19.83 11.62 8.50
N ALA A 386 -18.91 10.80 8.99
CA ALA A 386 -18.46 9.60 8.30
C ALA A 386 -19.61 8.61 8.02
N LEU A 387 -20.47 8.38 9.01
CA LEU A 387 -21.64 7.49 8.86
C LEU A 387 -22.66 8.03 7.85
N SER A 388 -22.96 9.33 7.91
CA SER A 388 -23.93 9.97 7.01
C SER A 388 -23.47 10.04 5.55
N THR A 389 -22.16 9.97 5.32
CA THR A 389 -21.54 10.08 3.98
C THR A 389 -20.96 8.76 3.45
N GLY A 390 -21.13 7.66 4.19
CA GLY A 390 -20.68 6.32 3.78
C GLY A 390 -19.17 6.09 3.84
N LEU A 391 -18.45 6.86 4.68
CA LEU A 391 -17.01 6.73 4.88
C LEU A 391 -16.69 5.69 5.96
N ASP A 392 -17.00 4.42 5.69
CA ASP A 392 -16.97 3.34 6.68
C ASP A 392 -15.64 3.15 7.39
N GLY A 393 -14.51 3.25 6.69
CA GLY A 393 -13.18 3.16 7.31
C GLY A 393 -12.95 4.26 8.34
N LEU A 394 -13.29 5.51 8.00
CA LEU A 394 -13.18 6.64 8.92
C LEU A 394 -14.19 6.55 10.07
N ALA A 395 -15.37 5.98 9.83
CA ALA A 395 -16.33 5.71 10.90
C ALA A 395 -15.79 4.67 11.90
N VAL A 396 -15.07 3.64 11.44
CA VAL A 396 -14.36 2.71 12.34
C VAL A 396 -13.30 3.46 13.13
N ASP A 397 -12.46 4.27 12.47
CA ASP A 397 -11.40 5.02 13.14
C ASP A 397 -11.94 5.99 14.20
N ALA A 398 -13.05 6.65 13.91
CA ALA A 398 -13.77 7.49 14.85
C ALA A 398 -14.28 6.70 16.06
N ALA A 399 -14.94 5.55 15.83
CA ALA A 399 -15.44 4.70 16.90
C ALA A 399 -14.30 4.10 17.76
N VAL A 400 -13.21 3.65 17.14
CA VAL A 400 -12.01 3.18 17.84
C VAL A 400 -11.43 4.30 18.71
N LYS A 401 -11.36 5.52 18.16
CA LYS A 401 -10.84 6.67 18.89
C LYS A 401 -11.73 7.07 20.07
N LEU A 402 -13.05 7.12 19.88
CA LEU A 402 -14.01 7.37 20.97
C LEU A 402 -13.93 6.29 22.05
N GLY A 403 -13.71 5.03 21.67
CA GLY A 403 -13.44 3.94 22.60
C GLY A 403 -12.20 4.19 23.46
N PHE A 404 -11.12 4.70 22.85
CA PHE A 404 -9.90 5.08 23.55
C PHE A 404 -10.09 6.30 24.46
N VAL A 405 -10.85 7.32 24.02
CA VAL A 405 -11.21 8.48 24.87
C VAL A 405 -11.99 8.02 26.09
N ALA A 406 -13.00 7.15 25.90
CA ALA A 406 -13.75 6.57 27.01
C ALA A 406 -12.86 5.75 27.96
N HIS A 407 -11.87 5.01 27.43
CA HIS A 407 -10.87 4.32 28.27
C HIS A 407 -10.06 5.29 29.14
N GLU A 408 -9.54 6.39 28.59
CA GLU A 408 -8.80 7.39 29.38
C GLU A 408 -9.66 8.09 30.43
N ARG A 409 -10.97 8.23 30.18
CA ARG A 409 -11.98 8.71 31.12
C ARG A 409 -12.44 7.65 32.13
N VAL A 410 -11.99 6.40 32.03
CA VAL A 410 -12.43 5.27 32.86
C VAL A 410 -13.93 4.94 32.67
N GLU A 411 -14.49 5.26 31.49
CA GLU A 411 -15.88 5.00 31.09
C GLU A 411 -15.98 3.68 30.29
N PHE A 412 -15.48 2.57 30.84
CA PHE A 412 -15.25 1.34 30.08
C PHE A 412 -16.49 0.76 29.39
N LYS A 413 -17.68 0.87 30.02
CA LYS A 413 -18.94 0.43 29.40
C LYS A 413 -19.26 1.20 28.11
N ARG A 414 -19.01 2.51 28.13
CA ARG A 414 -19.17 3.39 26.96
C ARG A 414 -18.13 3.05 25.90
N GLY A 415 -16.89 2.80 26.33
CA GLY A 415 -15.83 2.32 25.44
C GLY A 415 -16.20 1.02 24.72
N LEU A 416 -16.75 0.04 25.43
CA LEU A 416 -17.21 -1.23 24.84
C LEU A 416 -18.39 -1.03 23.88
N ALA A 417 -19.27 -0.06 24.12
CA ALA A 417 -20.34 0.29 23.17
C ALA A 417 -19.75 0.85 21.86
N TRP A 418 -18.68 1.64 21.94
CA TRP A 418 -17.94 2.07 20.75
C TRP A 418 -17.25 0.93 20.03
N MET A 419 -16.69 -0.04 20.75
CA MET A 419 -16.11 -1.24 20.12
C MET A 419 -17.15 -2.10 19.42
N ALA A 420 -18.36 -2.21 19.98
CA ALA A 420 -19.47 -2.89 19.30
C ALA A 420 -19.86 -2.18 17.99
N THR A 421 -19.86 -0.84 17.99
CA THR A 421 -20.08 -0.03 16.79
C THR A 421 -18.98 -0.25 15.75
N ALA A 422 -17.72 -0.18 16.17
CA ALA A 422 -16.56 -0.45 15.31
C ALA A 422 -16.60 -1.87 14.72
N ALA A 423 -16.94 -2.89 15.52
CA ALA A 423 -17.06 -4.27 15.07
C ALA A 423 -18.16 -4.45 14.01
N ALA A 424 -19.31 -3.80 14.17
CA ALA A 424 -20.38 -3.84 13.17
C ALA A 424 -19.95 -3.21 11.84
N LEU A 425 -19.21 -2.09 11.89
CA LEU A 425 -18.68 -1.41 10.72
C LEU A 425 -17.57 -2.22 10.02
N VAL A 426 -16.69 -2.87 10.78
CA VAL A 426 -15.66 -3.78 10.25
C VAL A 426 -16.31 -4.99 9.58
N ALA A 427 -17.35 -5.58 10.18
CA ALA A 427 -18.08 -6.69 9.58
C ALA A 427 -18.76 -6.30 8.25
N ARG A 428 -19.16 -5.03 8.11
CA ARG A 428 -19.73 -4.50 6.86
C ARG A 428 -18.66 -4.23 5.80
N SER A 429 -17.52 -3.65 6.19
CA SER A 429 -16.47 -3.21 5.25
C SER A 429 -15.48 -4.32 4.86
N GLY A 430 -15.32 -5.34 5.70
CA GLY A 430 -14.35 -6.43 5.50
C GLY A 430 -12.89 -6.00 5.60
N ASP A 431 -12.58 -4.81 6.13
CA ASP A 431 -11.22 -4.26 6.13
C ASP A 431 -10.39 -4.70 7.35
N SER A 432 -9.53 -5.69 7.12
CA SER A 432 -8.65 -6.29 8.13
C SER A 432 -7.79 -5.28 8.93
N PRO A 433 -7.14 -4.26 8.33
CA PRO A 433 -6.42 -3.25 9.12
C PRO A 433 -7.28 -2.48 10.13
N HIS A 434 -8.54 -2.19 9.83
CA HIS A 434 -9.46 -1.56 10.80
C HIS A 434 -9.83 -2.55 11.92
N GLU A 435 -10.00 -3.83 11.59
CA GLU A 435 -10.20 -4.90 12.57
C GLU A 435 -9.05 -4.95 13.59
N THR A 436 -7.79 -4.93 13.13
CA THR A 436 -6.64 -5.02 14.03
C THR A 436 -6.55 -3.88 15.05
N ARG A 437 -6.86 -2.64 14.64
CA ARG A 437 -6.87 -1.46 15.54
C ARG A 437 -8.01 -1.53 16.53
N MET A 438 -9.20 -1.94 16.07
CA MET A 438 -10.36 -2.14 16.94
C MET A 438 -10.08 -3.21 18.00
N LEU A 439 -9.50 -4.35 17.61
CA LEU A 439 -9.19 -5.45 18.53
C LEU A 439 -8.21 -5.05 19.64
N ASP A 440 -7.22 -4.20 19.34
CA ASP A 440 -6.29 -3.72 20.35
C ASP A 440 -7.00 -2.89 21.43
N VAL A 441 -7.86 -1.94 21.04
CA VAL A 441 -8.62 -1.10 21.97
C VAL A 441 -9.70 -1.90 22.69
N ASN A 442 -10.36 -2.83 22.01
CA ASN A 442 -11.33 -3.74 22.62
C ASN A 442 -10.67 -4.64 23.67
N GLY A 443 -9.50 -5.19 23.37
CA GLY A 443 -8.72 -5.96 24.33
C GLY A 443 -8.35 -5.14 25.57
N LEU A 444 -8.01 -3.86 25.42
CA LEU A 444 -7.70 -2.97 26.55
C LEU A 444 -8.93 -2.79 27.45
N LEU A 445 -10.05 -2.41 26.86
CA LEU A 445 -11.32 -2.20 27.56
C LEU A 445 -11.80 -3.48 28.25
N LEU A 446 -11.73 -4.63 27.58
CA LEU A 446 -12.13 -5.93 28.13
C LEU A 446 -11.23 -6.34 29.31
N THR A 447 -9.93 -6.05 29.24
CA THR A 447 -9.00 -6.31 30.34
C THR A 447 -9.40 -5.53 31.58
N ASP A 448 -9.73 -4.25 31.42
CA ASP A 448 -9.99 -3.36 32.54
C ASP A 448 -11.37 -3.58 33.19
N VAL A 449 -12.33 -4.18 32.47
CA VAL A 449 -13.60 -4.64 33.06
C VAL A 449 -13.57 -6.08 33.58
N GLY A 450 -12.40 -6.73 33.59
CA GLY A 450 -12.23 -8.10 34.11
C GLY A 450 -12.69 -9.22 33.17
N LYS A 451 -13.06 -8.92 31.92
CA LYS A 451 -13.44 -9.93 30.91
C LYS A 451 -12.22 -10.55 30.24
N LEU A 452 -11.39 -11.21 31.03
CA LEU A 452 -10.04 -11.65 30.63
C LEU A 452 -10.03 -12.65 29.47
N ASP A 453 -11.00 -13.57 29.40
CA ASP A 453 -11.10 -14.54 28.29
C ASP A 453 -11.47 -13.87 26.97
N GLU A 454 -12.36 -12.89 26.99
CA GLU A 454 -12.71 -12.11 25.81
C GLU A 454 -11.52 -11.23 25.37
N ALA A 455 -10.83 -10.60 26.33
CA ALA A 455 -9.63 -9.80 26.07
C ALA A 455 -8.51 -10.62 25.41
N ARG A 456 -8.26 -11.82 25.94
CA ARG A 456 -7.31 -12.80 25.41
C ARG A 456 -7.59 -13.12 23.95
N ARG A 457 -8.84 -13.49 23.62
CA ARG A 457 -9.25 -13.78 22.24
C ARG A 457 -9.07 -12.58 21.32
N ALA A 458 -9.41 -11.38 21.79
CA ALA A 458 -9.25 -10.16 21.00
C ALA A 458 -7.78 -9.90 20.64
N TYR A 459 -6.86 -10.00 21.62
CA TYR A 459 -5.43 -9.84 21.36
C TYR A 459 -4.84 -10.95 20.50
N GLU A 460 -5.21 -12.21 20.75
CA GLU A 460 -4.73 -13.35 19.94
C GLU A 460 -5.14 -13.21 18.48
N ARG A 461 -6.41 -12.84 18.21
CA ARG A 461 -6.90 -12.55 16.86
C ARG A 461 -6.19 -11.34 16.22
N GLY A 462 -6.01 -10.27 16.99
CA GLY A 462 -5.31 -9.08 16.50
C GLY A 462 -3.85 -9.37 16.14
N LEU A 463 -3.18 -10.22 16.93
CA LEU A 463 -1.82 -10.66 16.68
C LEU A 463 -1.71 -11.59 15.46
N GLU A 464 -2.65 -12.52 15.29
CA GLU A 464 -2.74 -13.39 14.10
C GLU A 464 -2.82 -12.56 12.81
N LEU A 465 -3.79 -11.63 12.73
CA LEU A 465 -3.97 -10.76 11.58
C LEU A 465 -2.73 -9.88 11.29
N LYS A 466 -2.10 -9.36 12.34
CA LYS A 466 -0.86 -8.57 12.20
C LYS A 466 0.31 -9.44 11.72
N ARG A 467 0.43 -10.72 12.14
CA ARG A 467 1.47 -11.64 11.65
C ARG A 467 1.28 -11.97 10.17
N GLU A 468 0.05 -12.28 9.77
CA GLU A 468 -0.28 -12.58 8.37
C GLU A 468 0.02 -11.40 7.44
N THR A 469 -0.29 -10.18 7.88
CA THR A 469 -0.17 -8.98 7.04
C THR A 469 1.19 -8.30 7.16
N LEU A 470 1.83 -8.32 8.34
CA LEU A 470 3.04 -7.54 8.63
C LEU A 470 4.30 -8.39 8.85
N GLY A 471 4.16 -9.68 9.15
CA GLY A 471 5.25 -10.60 9.49
C GLY A 471 5.56 -10.66 10.99
N GLU A 472 6.26 -11.72 11.42
CA GLU A 472 6.51 -12.07 12.83
C GLU A 472 7.41 -11.09 13.61
N ASP A 473 8.17 -10.25 12.91
CA ASP A 473 9.11 -9.29 13.51
C ASP A 473 8.63 -7.84 13.41
N SER A 474 7.36 -7.63 13.03
CA SER A 474 6.76 -6.30 12.94
C SER A 474 6.68 -5.61 14.31
N LEU A 475 7.06 -4.33 14.36
CA LEU A 475 6.95 -3.49 15.56
C LEU A 475 5.50 -3.43 16.09
N GLU A 476 4.51 -3.54 15.22
CA GLU A 476 3.07 -3.50 15.56
C GLU A 476 2.61 -4.71 16.40
N LEU A 477 3.43 -5.75 16.53
CA LEU A 477 3.13 -6.90 17.40
C LEU A 477 3.49 -6.64 18.87
N ALA A 478 4.42 -5.72 19.15
CA ALA A 478 5.01 -5.58 20.48
C ALA A 478 4.02 -5.04 21.53
N SER A 479 3.20 -4.06 21.18
CA SER A 479 2.23 -3.50 22.13
C SER A 479 1.09 -4.48 22.45
N PRO A 480 0.45 -5.16 21.48
CA PRO A 480 -0.56 -6.18 21.78
C PRO A 480 0.00 -7.38 22.56
N LEU A 481 1.25 -7.81 22.29
CA LEU A 481 1.92 -8.85 23.10
C LEU A 481 2.08 -8.43 24.56
N ASN A 482 2.53 -7.20 24.80
CA ASN A 482 2.69 -6.67 26.16
C ASN A 482 1.33 -6.54 26.89
N ASN A 483 0.26 -6.23 26.16
CA ASN A 483 -1.08 -6.17 26.73
C ASN A 483 -1.68 -7.56 26.97
N LEU A 484 -1.47 -8.52 26.08
CA LEU A 484 -1.83 -9.92 26.31
C LEU A 484 -1.10 -10.47 27.52
N ALA A 485 0.19 -10.13 27.71
CA ALA A 485 0.92 -10.47 28.92
C ALA A 485 0.26 -9.94 30.19
N ARG A 486 -0.28 -8.70 30.16
CA ARG A 486 -1.08 -8.14 31.26
C ARG A 486 -2.29 -9.01 31.58
N VAL A 487 -3.00 -9.51 30.56
CA VAL A 487 -4.12 -10.45 30.74
C VAL A 487 -3.66 -11.75 31.40
N GLU A 488 -2.54 -12.32 30.97
CA GLU A 488 -1.97 -13.53 31.60
C GLU A 488 -1.59 -13.30 33.05
N PHE A 489 -0.95 -12.16 33.35
CA PHE A 489 -0.57 -11.81 34.71
C PHE A 489 -1.80 -11.72 35.61
N ILE A 490 -2.86 -11.02 35.18
CA ILE A 490 -4.10 -10.91 35.97
C ILE A 490 -4.77 -12.28 36.12
N SER A 491 -4.71 -13.13 35.09
CA SER A 491 -5.24 -14.50 35.11
C SER A 491 -4.41 -15.45 36.01
N GLY A 492 -3.24 -15.04 36.47
CA GLY A 492 -2.36 -15.81 37.34
C GLY A 492 -1.30 -16.65 36.61
N ASP A 493 -1.31 -16.69 35.27
CA ASP A 493 -0.29 -17.37 34.45
C ASP A 493 0.93 -16.45 34.25
N LEU A 494 1.73 -16.36 35.30
CA LEU A 494 2.90 -15.50 35.32
C LEU A 494 3.98 -15.94 34.30
N ASP A 495 4.14 -17.25 34.05
CA ASP A 495 5.17 -17.74 33.12
C ASP A 495 4.83 -17.40 31.68
N LYS A 496 3.56 -17.61 31.27
CA LYS A 496 3.12 -17.23 29.92
C LYS A 496 3.20 -15.71 29.72
N GLY A 497 2.80 -14.93 30.72
CA GLY A 497 2.94 -13.48 30.67
C GLY A 497 4.39 -13.02 30.53
N LEU A 498 5.34 -13.63 31.26
CA LEU A 498 6.76 -13.32 31.15
C LEU A 498 7.29 -13.61 29.74
N ALA A 499 6.98 -14.78 29.18
CA ALA A 499 7.38 -15.14 27.81
C ALA A 499 6.85 -14.16 26.75
N LEU A 500 5.59 -13.70 26.89
CA LEU A 500 5.00 -12.70 26.01
C LEU A 500 5.71 -11.34 26.12
N THR A 501 6.03 -10.89 27.34
CA THR A 501 6.78 -9.63 27.53
C THR A 501 8.22 -9.72 27.01
N GLU A 502 8.86 -10.89 27.09
CA GLU A 502 10.19 -11.12 26.51
C GLU A 502 10.16 -10.99 24.99
N ARG A 503 9.17 -11.62 24.34
CA ARG A 503 8.97 -11.44 22.89
C ARG A 503 8.70 -9.98 22.52
N ALA A 504 7.88 -9.27 23.28
CA ALA A 504 7.62 -7.85 23.05
C ALA A 504 8.90 -7.00 23.20
N GLN A 505 9.73 -7.30 24.22
CA GLN A 505 11.02 -6.66 24.44
C GLN A 505 11.97 -6.89 23.26
N GLU A 506 12.12 -8.13 22.77
CA GLU A 506 12.96 -8.44 21.61
C GLU A 506 12.60 -7.61 20.38
N ILE A 507 11.29 -7.48 20.10
CA ILE A 507 10.79 -6.70 18.96
C ILE A 507 11.12 -5.22 19.16
N TYR A 508 10.87 -4.67 20.35
CA TYR A 508 11.20 -3.27 20.64
C TYR A 508 12.71 -3.01 20.58
N GLU A 509 13.54 -3.86 21.17
CA GLU A 509 15.00 -3.73 21.15
C GLU A 509 15.55 -3.79 19.72
N ARG A 510 15.03 -4.70 18.89
CA ARG A 510 15.44 -4.81 17.48
C ARG A 510 15.01 -3.62 16.64
N ALA A 511 13.77 -3.15 16.79
CA ALA A 511 13.22 -2.09 15.96
C ALA A 511 13.66 -0.69 16.42
N LEU A 512 13.73 -0.46 17.74
CA LEU A 512 13.85 0.87 18.34
C LEU A 512 15.12 1.05 19.19
N GLY A 513 15.81 -0.03 19.55
CA GLY A 513 16.99 0.00 20.42
C GLY A 513 16.67 -0.21 21.91
N PRO A 514 17.66 -0.58 22.75
CA PRO A 514 17.46 -1.03 24.13
C PRO A 514 17.09 0.07 25.12
N ASN A 515 17.18 1.33 24.70
CA ASN A 515 16.89 2.50 25.53
C ASN A 515 15.62 3.25 25.10
N HIS A 516 14.84 2.70 24.16
CA HIS A 516 13.65 3.38 23.66
C HIS A 516 12.52 3.38 24.72
N PRO A 517 11.75 4.47 24.89
CA PRO A 517 10.73 4.58 25.95
C PRO A 517 9.61 3.54 25.91
N ARG A 518 9.31 2.97 24.75
CA ARG A 518 8.35 1.85 24.64
C ARG A 518 8.79 0.58 25.38
N LEU A 519 10.08 0.42 25.70
CA LEU A 519 10.55 -0.69 26.55
C LEU A 519 10.19 -0.51 28.02
N ALA A 520 10.05 0.73 28.51
CA ALA A 520 9.86 0.97 29.92
C ALA A 520 8.54 0.39 30.46
N ILE A 521 7.47 0.34 29.64
CA ILE A 521 6.22 -0.34 30.04
C ILE A 521 6.38 -1.86 30.11
N THR A 522 7.15 -2.45 29.19
CA THR A 522 7.45 -3.89 29.19
C THR A 522 8.30 -4.26 30.41
N LEU A 523 9.30 -3.43 30.74
CA LEU A 523 10.12 -3.59 31.94
C LEU A 523 9.31 -3.43 33.22
N TYR A 524 8.39 -2.46 33.26
CA TYR A 524 7.44 -2.29 34.36
C TYR A 524 6.58 -3.55 34.55
N ASN A 525 5.99 -4.08 33.49
CA ASN A 525 5.14 -5.27 33.56
C ASN A 525 5.90 -6.50 34.05
N ARG A 526 7.15 -6.70 33.58
CA ARG A 526 8.03 -7.77 34.08
C ARG A 526 8.40 -7.56 35.54
N GLY A 527 8.80 -6.36 35.91
CA GLY A 527 9.08 -5.99 37.31
C GLY A 527 7.89 -6.25 38.24
N ALA A 528 6.68 -5.93 37.78
CA ALA A 528 5.44 -6.21 38.50
C ALA A 528 5.20 -7.72 38.65
N ALA A 529 5.44 -8.51 37.61
CA ALA A 529 5.31 -9.97 37.66
C ALA A 529 6.29 -10.60 38.67
N TYR A 530 7.56 -10.18 38.68
CA TYR A 530 8.55 -10.63 39.67
C TYR A 530 8.20 -10.17 41.09
N ALA A 531 7.75 -8.93 41.26
CA ALA A 531 7.30 -8.42 42.56
C ALA A 531 6.09 -9.21 43.11
N ARG A 532 5.17 -9.66 42.23
CA ARG A 532 4.07 -10.57 42.60
C ARG A 532 4.55 -11.97 42.99
N ARG A 533 5.72 -12.42 42.54
CA ARG A 533 6.39 -13.65 43.01
C ARG A 533 7.20 -13.43 44.28
N HIS A 534 7.15 -12.24 44.88
CA HIS A 534 8.04 -11.82 45.97
C HIS A 534 9.54 -11.83 45.62
N ASP A 535 9.89 -11.91 44.32
CA ASP A 535 11.25 -11.79 43.82
C ASP A 535 11.59 -10.31 43.60
N TYR A 536 11.72 -9.59 44.71
CA TYR A 536 12.04 -8.16 44.72
C TYR A 536 13.44 -7.87 44.20
N ALA A 537 14.36 -8.82 44.36
CA ALA A 537 15.74 -8.70 43.90
C ALA A 537 15.81 -8.63 42.36
N THR A 538 15.01 -9.43 41.65
CA THR A 538 14.92 -9.41 40.19
C THR A 538 14.02 -8.27 39.69
N ALA A 539 12.97 -7.90 40.43
CA ALA A 539 12.08 -6.79 40.07
C ALA A 539 12.80 -5.44 40.04
N ARG A 540 13.66 -5.17 41.04
CA ARG A 540 14.36 -3.88 41.22
C ARG A 540 15.11 -3.40 39.96
N PRO A 541 16.09 -4.15 39.40
CA PRO A 541 16.88 -3.65 38.27
C PRO A 541 16.03 -3.40 37.01
N LEU A 542 14.95 -4.16 36.81
CA LEU A 542 14.02 -3.94 35.71
C LEU A 542 13.28 -2.61 35.85
N LEU A 543 12.78 -2.32 37.06
CA LEU A 543 12.06 -1.09 37.37
C LEU A 543 12.97 0.13 37.35
N GLU A 544 14.19 0.03 37.90
CA GLU A 544 15.20 1.09 37.82
C GLU A 544 15.55 1.43 36.37
N ARG A 545 15.75 0.40 35.52
CA ARG A 545 15.97 0.61 34.07
C ARG A 545 14.77 1.29 33.41
N GLY A 546 13.54 0.85 33.72
CA GLY A 546 12.32 1.45 33.18
C GLY A 546 12.15 2.92 33.57
N VAL A 547 12.36 3.26 34.85
CA VAL A 547 12.34 4.64 35.36
C VAL A 547 13.41 5.48 34.66
N SER A 548 14.65 4.99 34.59
CA SER A 548 15.77 5.68 33.93
C SER A 548 15.51 5.96 32.44
N ILE A 549 14.87 5.03 31.72
CA ILE A 549 14.51 5.22 30.32
C ILE A 549 13.45 6.33 30.19
N TYR A 550 12.37 6.28 30.97
CA TYR A 550 11.32 7.30 30.92
C TYR A 550 11.82 8.68 31.36
N GLU A 551 12.64 8.76 32.40
CA GLU A 551 13.15 10.01 32.93
C GLU A 551 14.09 10.70 31.93
N ARG A 552 14.96 9.93 31.25
CA ARG A 552 15.83 10.47 30.18
C ARG A 552 15.06 10.94 28.94
N ALA A 553 13.92 10.31 28.64
CA ALA A 553 13.15 10.61 27.44
C ALA A 553 12.11 11.72 27.62
N TYR A 554 11.43 11.75 28.77
CA TYR A 554 10.29 12.64 29.01
C TYR A 554 10.50 13.61 30.18
N GLY A 555 11.64 13.53 30.87
CA GLY A 555 11.98 14.37 32.02
C GLY A 555 11.42 13.85 33.35
N PRO A 556 11.89 14.40 34.48
CA PRO A 556 11.62 13.88 35.82
C PRO A 556 10.18 14.11 36.31
N GLU A 557 9.46 15.08 35.76
CA GLU A 557 8.07 15.40 36.15
C GLU A 557 7.02 14.74 35.24
N SER A 558 7.44 13.83 34.35
CA SER A 558 6.53 13.20 33.41
C SER A 558 5.51 12.28 34.12
N PRO A 559 4.20 12.38 33.82
CA PRO A 559 3.20 11.46 34.36
C PRO A 559 3.44 9.99 33.98
N LYS A 560 4.24 9.71 32.93
CA LYS A 560 4.64 8.35 32.53
C LYS A 560 5.51 7.65 33.59
N LEU A 561 6.16 8.39 34.49
CA LEU A 561 7.03 7.82 35.53
C LEU A 561 6.25 7.26 36.73
N ALA A 562 5.07 7.80 37.01
CA ALA A 562 4.41 7.62 38.30
C ALA A 562 4.12 6.15 38.69
N SER A 563 3.67 5.33 37.75
CA SER A 563 3.41 3.90 38.01
C SER A 563 4.70 3.13 38.31
N SER A 564 5.76 3.38 37.52
CA SER A 564 7.07 2.75 37.71
C SER A 564 7.74 3.21 39.00
N LEU A 565 7.65 4.50 39.34
CA LEU A 565 8.12 5.06 40.62
C LEU A 565 7.38 4.44 41.81
N SER A 566 6.05 4.33 41.73
CA SER A 566 5.26 3.71 42.80
C SER A 566 5.65 2.26 43.04
N LEU A 567 5.78 1.47 41.97
CA LEU A 567 6.14 0.07 42.09
C LEU A 567 7.60 -0.11 42.53
N LEU A 568 8.54 0.69 42.03
CA LEU A 568 9.92 0.69 42.50
C LEU A 568 9.98 1.05 43.99
N GLY A 569 9.23 2.08 44.42
CA GLY A 569 9.14 2.47 45.83
C GLY A 569 8.64 1.34 46.72
N PHE A 570 7.60 0.62 46.27
CA PHE A 570 7.11 -0.58 46.95
C PHE A 570 8.20 -1.66 47.05
N VAL A 571 8.88 -1.96 45.95
CA VAL A 571 9.96 -2.96 45.91
C VAL A 571 11.10 -2.57 46.86
N LEU A 572 11.51 -1.30 46.90
CA LEU A 572 12.55 -0.82 47.82
C LEU A 572 12.14 -0.95 49.29
N VAL A 573 10.90 -0.61 49.65
CA VAL A 573 10.37 -0.84 51.00
C VAL A 573 10.45 -2.33 51.37
N ARG A 574 10.09 -3.22 50.44
CA ARG A 574 10.17 -4.68 50.66
C ARG A 574 11.60 -5.21 50.79
N LEU A 575 12.58 -4.51 50.24
CA LEU A 575 14.00 -4.79 50.40
C LEU A 575 14.62 -4.12 51.65
N GLY A 576 13.84 -3.34 52.41
CA GLY A 576 14.29 -2.64 53.62
C GLY A 576 14.84 -1.22 53.38
N GLU A 577 14.86 -0.74 52.14
CA GLU A 577 15.26 0.63 51.77
C GLU A 577 14.08 1.61 51.92
N VAL A 578 13.63 1.77 53.17
CA VAL A 578 12.37 2.45 53.50
C VAL A 578 12.34 3.91 53.05
N GLU A 579 13.35 4.71 53.40
CA GLU A 579 13.38 6.14 53.10
C GLU A 579 13.33 6.41 51.58
N SER A 580 14.19 5.72 50.83
CA SER A 580 14.21 5.79 49.36
C SER A 580 12.87 5.38 48.76
N GLY A 581 12.28 4.28 49.24
CA GLY A 581 11.01 3.78 48.73
C GLY A 581 9.85 4.74 48.96
N LEU A 582 9.76 5.32 50.16
CA LEU A 582 8.74 6.32 50.49
C LEU A 582 8.91 7.61 49.67
N ALA A 583 10.15 8.07 49.47
CA ALA A 583 10.44 9.24 48.65
C ALA A 583 10.00 9.06 47.18
N LEU A 584 10.19 7.86 46.60
CA LEU A 584 9.68 7.56 45.26
C LEU A 584 8.15 7.54 45.20
N GLY A 585 7.49 7.02 46.24
CA GLY A 585 6.03 7.06 46.35
C GLY A 585 5.49 8.49 46.44
N ASP A 586 6.14 9.35 47.22
CA ASP A 586 5.77 10.76 47.38
C ASP A 586 5.99 11.55 46.07
N ARG A 587 7.08 11.25 45.35
CA ARG A 587 7.31 11.78 44.01
C ARG A 587 6.23 11.36 43.02
N ALA A 588 5.83 10.08 43.02
CA ALA A 588 4.75 9.60 42.15
C ALA A 588 3.41 10.31 42.44
N LEU A 589 3.11 10.56 43.71
CA LEU A 589 1.93 11.33 44.14
C LEU A 589 1.96 12.77 43.63
N ALA A 590 3.08 13.47 43.80
CA ALA A 590 3.26 14.84 43.34
C ALA A 590 3.03 14.97 41.84
N ILE A 591 3.65 14.08 41.05
CA ILE A 591 3.51 14.04 39.58
C ILE A 591 2.04 13.84 39.18
N GLN A 592 1.35 12.87 39.78
CA GLN A 592 -0.04 12.56 39.44
C GLN A 592 -0.98 13.72 39.81
N ARG A 593 -0.78 14.33 40.99
CA ARG A 593 -1.57 15.47 41.44
C ARG A 593 -1.39 16.67 40.52
N GLN A 594 -0.15 16.98 40.13
CA GLN A 594 0.15 18.09 39.23
C GLN A 594 -0.41 17.85 37.83
N SER A 595 -0.37 16.61 37.33
CA SER A 595 -0.74 16.29 35.96
C SER A 595 -2.25 16.15 35.74
N PHE A 596 -2.98 15.57 36.71
CA PHE A 596 -4.41 15.24 36.54
C PHE A 596 -5.33 15.88 37.58
N GLY A 597 -4.78 16.51 38.63
CA GLY A 597 -5.55 17.06 39.73
C GLY A 597 -5.85 16.06 40.86
N ALA A 598 -6.38 16.58 41.98
CA ALA A 598 -6.59 15.82 43.21
C ALA A 598 -7.82 14.89 43.18
N GLU A 599 -8.73 15.06 42.22
CA GLU A 599 -9.96 14.28 42.10
C GLU A 599 -9.85 13.14 41.08
N HIS A 600 -8.69 13.00 40.43
CA HIS A 600 -8.52 12.05 39.33
C HIS A 600 -8.21 10.63 39.84
N PRO A 601 -8.80 9.57 39.26
CA PRO A 601 -8.52 8.18 39.65
C PRO A 601 -7.03 7.78 39.61
N LYS A 602 -6.23 8.37 38.70
CA LYS A 602 -4.77 8.14 38.65
C LYS A 602 -4.06 8.65 39.91
N TYR A 603 -4.49 9.77 40.50
CA TYR A 603 -3.96 10.27 41.77
C TYR A 603 -4.41 9.37 42.94
N ALA A 604 -5.69 8.98 42.97
CA ALA A 604 -6.20 8.08 43.99
C ALA A 604 -5.47 6.72 44.04
N ARG A 605 -5.10 6.16 42.88
CA ARG A 605 -4.27 4.93 42.83
C ARG A 605 -2.86 5.16 43.40
N ALA A 606 -2.25 6.31 43.15
CA ALA A 606 -0.96 6.64 43.77
C ALA A 606 -1.08 6.76 45.30
N LEU A 607 -2.19 7.32 45.82
CA LEU A 607 -2.49 7.37 47.25
C LEU A 607 -2.62 5.96 47.83
N ALA A 608 -3.38 5.08 47.18
CA ALA A 608 -3.53 3.69 47.61
C ALA A 608 -2.21 2.91 47.59
N ASN A 609 -1.35 3.12 46.58
CA ASN A 609 -0.03 2.50 46.52
C ASN A 609 0.86 2.97 47.67
N ARG A 610 0.87 4.27 47.98
CA ARG A 610 1.60 4.84 49.11
C ARG A 610 1.05 4.35 50.46
N GLY A 611 -0.27 4.24 50.59
CA GLY A 611 -0.94 3.66 51.74
C GLY A 611 -0.54 2.20 51.96
N THR A 612 -0.43 1.42 50.88
CA THR A 612 0.03 0.02 50.93
C THR A 612 1.48 -0.08 51.43
N MET A 613 2.36 0.85 51.04
CA MET A 613 3.73 0.89 51.57
C MET A 613 3.73 1.17 53.08
N LEU A 614 2.90 2.10 53.55
CA LEU A 614 2.77 2.43 54.98
C LEU A 614 2.18 1.28 55.79
N LEU A 615 1.20 0.55 55.23
CA LEU A 615 0.64 -0.65 55.84
C LEU A 615 1.73 -1.71 56.07
N ASN A 616 2.58 -1.97 55.07
CA ASN A 616 3.71 -2.90 55.22
C ASN A 616 4.76 -2.47 56.25
N LEU A 617 4.80 -1.18 56.60
CA LEU A 617 5.66 -0.61 57.64
C LEU A 617 4.96 -0.53 59.00
N GLU A 618 3.75 -1.06 59.13
CA GLU A 618 2.90 -0.98 60.33
C GLU A 618 2.56 0.47 60.75
N ARG A 619 2.60 1.43 59.82
CA ARG A 619 2.18 2.82 60.02
C ARG A 619 0.67 2.96 59.76
N LEU A 620 -0.11 2.28 60.60
CA LEU A 620 -1.51 1.93 60.33
C LEU A 620 -2.44 3.13 60.14
N GLU A 621 -2.38 4.14 61.02
CA GLU A 621 -3.28 5.30 60.94
C GLU A 621 -2.97 6.19 59.72
N GLU A 622 -1.70 6.31 59.33
CA GLU A 622 -1.33 7.02 58.10
C GLU A 622 -1.75 6.25 56.85
N ALA A 623 -1.57 4.92 56.84
CA ALA A 623 -2.05 4.05 55.77
C ALA A 623 -3.57 4.14 55.61
N ARG A 624 -4.30 4.14 56.74
CA ARG A 624 -5.75 4.29 56.79
C ARG A 624 -6.20 5.59 56.14
N ALA A 625 -5.60 6.72 56.51
CA ALA A 625 -5.96 8.02 55.97
C ALA A 625 -5.82 8.07 54.44
N LEU A 626 -4.68 7.58 53.91
CA LEU A 626 -4.45 7.55 52.46
C LEU A 626 -5.42 6.61 51.72
N HIS A 627 -5.73 5.44 52.28
CA HIS A 627 -6.69 4.53 51.67
C HIS A 627 -8.14 5.05 51.73
N GLN A 628 -8.52 5.77 52.78
CA GLN A 628 -9.84 6.42 52.87
C GLN A 628 -9.99 7.54 51.84
N GLU A 629 -8.96 8.39 51.69
CA GLU A 629 -8.94 9.44 50.66
C GLU A 629 -9.00 8.83 49.26
N ALA A 630 -8.16 7.82 48.99
CA ALA A 630 -8.16 7.10 47.72
C ALA A 630 -9.52 6.49 47.40
N LEU A 631 -10.13 5.79 48.37
CA LEU A 631 -11.43 5.15 48.21
C LEU A 631 -12.53 6.18 47.89
N ALA A 632 -12.57 7.31 48.61
CA ALA A 632 -13.57 8.34 48.38
C ALA A 632 -13.50 8.93 46.96
N ILE A 633 -12.29 9.09 46.41
CA ILE A 633 -12.11 9.54 45.02
C ILE A 633 -12.52 8.44 44.03
N LEU A 634 -12.06 7.21 44.26
CA LEU A 634 -12.33 6.08 43.35
C LEU A 634 -13.83 5.77 43.26
N GLU A 635 -14.56 5.79 44.38
CA GLU A 635 -16.00 5.46 44.42
C GLU A 635 -16.87 6.48 43.68
N ARG A 636 -16.47 7.77 43.67
CA ARG A 636 -17.17 8.81 42.88
C ARG A 636 -17.04 8.59 41.38
N ASN A 637 -15.95 7.98 40.94
CA ASN A 637 -15.66 7.72 39.52
C ASN A 637 -16.21 6.36 39.09
N ASP A 638 -15.79 5.30 39.76
CA ASP A 638 -16.29 3.94 39.56
C ASP A 638 -16.28 3.12 40.87
N SER A 639 -17.43 3.09 41.51
CA SER A 639 -17.70 2.31 42.73
C SER A 639 -17.60 0.79 42.57
N ARG A 640 -17.44 0.27 41.34
CA ARG A 640 -17.33 -1.16 41.04
C ARG A 640 -16.08 -1.47 40.23
N SER A 641 -14.92 -1.20 40.82
CA SER A 641 -13.61 -1.41 40.20
C SER A 641 -12.63 -2.17 41.12
N ASP A 642 -11.64 -2.83 40.52
CA ASP A 642 -10.58 -3.54 41.25
C ASP A 642 -9.78 -2.63 42.22
N PRO A 643 -9.49 -1.35 41.90
CA PRO A 643 -8.88 -0.42 42.86
C PRO A 643 -9.74 -0.13 44.09
N VAL A 644 -11.07 -0.07 43.94
CA VAL A 644 -12.02 0.08 45.07
C VAL A 644 -11.99 -1.18 45.93
N ALA A 645 -12.08 -2.36 45.32
CA ALA A 645 -11.99 -3.63 46.03
C ALA A 645 -10.66 -3.78 46.79
N SER A 646 -9.55 -3.36 46.18
CA SER A 646 -8.23 -3.39 46.81
C SER A 646 -8.13 -2.42 47.99
N SER A 647 -8.67 -1.20 47.85
CA SER A 647 -8.67 -0.21 48.93
C SER A 647 -9.51 -0.69 50.12
N HIS A 648 -10.67 -1.31 49.87
CA HIS A 648 -11.46 -1.96 50.92
C HIS A 648 -10.72 -3.10 51.61
N SER A 649 -10.05 -3.99 50.87
CA SER A 649 -9.23 -5.04 51.50
C SER A 649 -8.16 -4.48 52.41
N ASN A 650 -7.42 -3.48 51.95
CA ASN A 650 -6.36 -2.87 52.75
C ASN A 650 -6.92 -2.16 53.98
N LEU A 651 -8.05 -1.45 53.87
CA LEU A 651 -8.74 -0.87 55.04
C LEU A 651 -9.23 -1.95 56.00
N GLY A 652 -9.71 -3.08 55.48
CA GLY A 652 -10.09 -4.24 56.27
C GLY A 652 -8.92 -4.82 57.07
N GLU A 653 -7.77 -5.00 56.43
CA GLU A 653 -6.54 -5.44 57.07
C GLU A 653 -6.02 -4.45 58.12
N ILE A 654 -6.03 -3.16 57.80
CA ILE A 654 -5.66 -2.08 58.73
C ILE A 654 -6.57 -2.12 59.96
N ALA A 655 -7.90 -2.25 59.77
CA ALA A 655 -8.86 -2.34 60.85
C ALA A 655 -8.64 -3.58 61.73
N LEU A 656 -8.30 -4.74 61.16
CA LEU A 656 -7.89 -5.92 61.92
C LEU A 656 -6.67 -5.65 62.81
N LYS A 657 -5.62 -5.05 62.25
CA LYS A 657 -4.38 -4.72 62.97
C LYS A 657 -4.60 -3.67 64.06
N LEU A 658 -5.57 -2.77 63.89
CA LEU A 658 -6.00 -1.78 64.89
C LEU A 658 -6.99 -2.33 65.93
N GLY A 659 -7.37 -3.61 65.86
CA GLY A 659 -8.33 -4.22 66.79
C GLY A 659 -9.78 -3.76 66.60
N ARG A 660 -10.17 -3.41 65.37
CA ARG A 660 -11.52 -2.94 64.99
C ARG A 660 -12.22 -3.98 64.09
N PRO A 661 -12.63 -5.15 64.62
CA PRO A 661 -13.12 -6.27 63.82
C PRO A 661 -14.43 -5.98 63.08
N ASP A 662 -15.34 -5.17 63.63
CA ASP A 662 -16.59 -4.83 62.94
C ASP A 662 -16.36 -3.94 61.70
N GLU A 663 -15.44 -2.97 61.82
CA GLU A 663 -15.01 -2.14 60.70
C GLU A 663 -14.30 -2.99 59.64
N ALA A 664 -13.44 -3.92 60.09
CA ALA A 664 -12.76 -4.85 59.20
C ALA A 664 -13.75 -5.71 58.41
N ALA A 665 -14.73 -6.32 59.10
CA ALA A 665 -15.72 -7.17 58.47
C ALA A 665 -16.50 -6.42 57.39
N ALA A 666 -16.95 -5.19 57.66
CA ALA A 666 -17.70 -4.38 56.69
C ALA A 666 -16.89 -4.10 55.42
N HIS A 667 -15.63 -3.70 55.56
CA HIS A 667 -14.76 -3.47 54.41
C HIS A 667 -14.43 -4.75 53.63
N LEU A 668 -14.17 -5.86 54.33
CA LEU A 668 -13.81 -7.13 53.68
C LEU A 668 -15.00 -7.77 52.96
N GLU A 669 -16.20 -7.70 53.53
CA GLU A 669 -17.44 -8.12 52.87
C GLU A 669 -17.64 -7.35 51.56
N ARG A 670 -17.46 -6.03 51.60
CA ARG A 670 -17.55 -5.19 50.39
C ARG A 670 -16.48 -5.54 49.36
N ALA A 671 -15.25 -5.76 49.79
CA ALA A 671 -14.15 -6.16 48.91
C ALA A 671 -14.39 -7.52 48.24
N ILE A 672 -14.95 -8.48 48.97
CA ILE A 672 -15.30 -9.83 48.47
C ILE A 672 -16.44 -9.72 47.45
N GLU A 673 -17.52 -9.00 47.76
CA GLU A 673 -18.65 -8.78 46.85
C GLU A 673 -18.17 -8.20 45.52
N LEU A 674 -17.31 -7.18 45.57
CA LEU A 674 -16.75 -6.55 44.38
C LEU A 674 -15.89 -7.53 43.56
N ARG A 675 -15.00 -8.28 44.21
CA ARG A 675 -14.13 -9.24 43.50
C ARG A 675 -14.90 -10.40 42.88
N GLU A 676 -15.95 -10.89 43.55
CA GLU A 676 -16.84 -11.90 43.00
C GLU A 676 -17.59 -11.39 41.77
N ALA A 677 -18.07 -10.15 41.82
CA ALA A 677 -18.76 -9.51 40.69
C ALA A 677 -17.82 -9.23 39.51
N LEU A 678 -16.55 -8.92 39.77
CA LEU A 678 -15.54 -8.61 38.76
C LEU A 678 -14.83 -9.85 38.19
N GLY A 679 -14.96 -11.01 38.85
CA GLY A 679 -14.18 -12.19 38.49
C GLY A 679 -12.69 -12.01 38.73
N SER A 680 -12.31 -11.23 39.75
CA SER A 680 -10.91 -10.92 40.06
C SER A 680 -10.10 -12.17 40.42
N GLU A 681 -8.77 -12.05 40.43
CA GLU A 681 -7.84 -13.15 40.72
C GLU A 681 -8.28 -13.99 41.95
N PRO A 682 -8.48 -15.32 41.80
CA PRO A 682 -8.99 -16.17 42.88
C PRO A 682 -8.20 -16.07 44.19
N ARG A 683 -6.88 -15.83 44.09
CA ARG A 683 -6.00 -15.68 45.26
C ARG A 683 -6.32 -14.44 46.08
N LEU A 684 -6.55 -13.29 45.45
CA LEU A 684 -6.88 -12.04 46.16
C LEU A 684 -8.23 -12.14 46.88
N LEU A 685 -9.19 -12.83 46.25
CA LEU A 685 -10.48 -13.16 46.84
C LEU A 685 -10.31 -14.09 48.05
N ALA A 686 -9.46 -15.11 47.95
CA ALA A 686 -9.18 -16.03 49.05
C ALA A 686 -8.49 -15.35 50.25
N VAL A 687 -7.51 -14.46 50.00
CA VAL A 687 -6.87 -13.67 51.06
C VAL A 687 -7.90 -12.80 51.79
N SER A 688 -8.78 -12.13 51.06
CA SER A 688 -9.84 -11.30 51.67
C SER A 688 -10.84 -12.13 52.48
N ARG A 689 -11.18 -13.33 52.01
CA ARG A 689 -12.02 -14.29 52.76
C ARG A 689 -11.34 -14.78 54.04
N PHE A 690 -10.04 -15.00 54.03
CA PHE A 690 -9.30 -15.36 55.24
C PHE A 690 -9.24 -14.19 56.24
N GLN A 691 -8.97 -12.98 55.75
CA GLN A 691 -9.05 -11.78 56.59
C GLN A 691 -10.46 -11.61 57.18
N LEU A 692 -11.53 -11.86 56.41
CA LEU A 692 -12.90 -11.80 56.90
C LEU A 692 -13.15 -12.86 58.00
N ALA A 693 -12.60 -14.07 57.84
CA ALA A 693 -12.70 -15.10 58.86
C ALA A 693 -12.11 -14.63 60.20
N ARG A 694 -10.94 -13.98 60.17
CA ARG A 694 -10.31 -13.39 61.36
C ARG A 694 -11.15 -12.26 61.96
N ALA A 695 -11.81 -11.45 61.14
CA ALA A 695 -12.67 -10.37 61.61
C ALA A 695 -13.94 -10.90 62.31
N LEU A 696 -14.48 -12.04 61.86
CA LEU A 696 -15.71 -12.63 62.37
C LEU A 696 -15.50 -13.60 63.54
N GLU A 697 -14.26 -13.98 63.87
CA GLU A 697 -13.92 -15.07 64.80
C GLU A 697 -14.68 -15.04 66.13
N SER A 698 -14.79 -13.86 66.77
CA SER A 698 -15.46 -13.70 68.07
C SER A 698 -16.97 -13.47 67.98
N ARG A 699 -17.46 -13.01 66.82
CA ARG A 699 -18.84 -12.54 66.62
C ARG A 699 -19.72 -13.58 65.94
N ASP A 700 -19.18 -14.27 64.94
CA ASP A 700 -19.87 -15.29 64.17
C ASP A 700 -18.88 -16.41 63.76
N PRO A 701 -18.58 -17.34 64.68
CA PRO A 701 -17.60 -18.41 64.45
C PRO A 701 -17.96 -19.34 63.29
N GLU A 702 -19.26 -19.49 62.99
CA GLU A 702 -19.74 -20.34 61.91
C GLU A 702 -19.44 -19.71 60.55
N ARG A 703 -19.79 -18.43 60.37
CA ARG A 703 -19.42 -17.67 59.16
C ARG A 703 -17.92 -17.51 59.03
N ALA A 704 -17.21 -17.32 60.14
CA ALA A 704 -15.74 -17.25 60.15
C ALA A 704 -15.13 -18.53 59.57
N LEU A 705 -15.56 -19.70 60.08
CA LEU A 705 -15.08 -20.99 59.60
C LEU A 705 -15.42 -21.21 58.12
N ALA A 706 -16.65 -20.93 57.70
CA ALA A 706 -17.07 -21.06 56.31
C ALA A 706 -16.25 -20.18 55.35
N SER A 707 -15.94 -18.94 55.75
CA SER A 707 -15.10 -18.04 54.97
C SER A 707 -13.66 -18.55 54.85
N ALA A 708 -13.09 -19.07 55.95
CA ALA A 708 -11.75 -19.66 55.96
C ALA A 708 -11.67 -20.95 55.12
N GLU A 709 -12.70 -21.79 55.12
CA GLU A 709 -12.75 -23.00 54.29
C GLU A 709 -12.78 -22.65 52.78
N ARG A 710 -13.57 -21.65 52.38
CA ARG A 710 -13.56 -21.13 51.00
C ARG A 710 -12.21 -20.51 50.61
N ALA A 711 -11.50 -19.90 51.55
CA ALA A 711 -10.14 -19.43 51.31
C ALA A 711 -9.17 -20.61 51.12
N GLN A 712 -9.34 -21.69 51.89
CA GLN A 712 -8.49 -22.88 51.85
C GLN A 712 -8.61 -23.61 50.51
N GLU A 713 -9.78 -23.65 49.89
CA GLU A 713 -9.99 -24.24 48.57
C GLU A 713 -9.04 -23.68 47.50
N VAL A 714 -8.63 -22.42 47.63
CA VAL A 714 -7.76 -21.73 46.67
C VAL A 714 -6.31 -21.65 47.15
N LEU A 715 -6.09 -21.45 48.46
CA LEU A 715 -4.75 -21.24 49.02
C LEU A 715 -4.03 -22.53 49.42
N ALA A 716 -4.71 -23.68 49.46
CA ALA A 716 -4.11 -24.96 49.83
C ALA A 716 -2.89 -25.29 48.93
N GLY A 717 -1.76 -25.60 49.56
CA GLY A 717 -0.51 -25.92 48.85
C GLY A 717 0.22 -24.73 48.24
N SER A 718 -0.23 -23.49 48.50
CA SER A 718 0.52 -22.28 48.16
C SER A 718 1.65 -22.03 49.17
N ASP A 719 2.79 -21.50 48.69
CA ASP A 719 3.96 -21.22 49.56
C ASP A 719 3.92 -19.83 50.23
N ILE A 720 2.80 -19.10 50.10
CA ILE A 720 2.63 -17.76 50.68
C ILE A 720 2.37 -17.82 52.19
N SER A 721 2.66 -16.71 52.88
CA SER A 721 2.52 -16.62 54.35
C SER A 721 1.08 -16.83 54.80
N GLU A 722 0.13 -16.25 54.08
CA GLU A 722 -1.30 -16.29 54.36
C GLU A 722 -1.86 -17.71 54.29
N ALA A 723 -1.34 -18.56 53.40
CA ALA A 723 -1.74 -19.96 53.31
C ALA A 723 -1.32 -20.75 54.56
N LYS A 724 -0.08 -20.53 55.02
CA LYS A 724 0.46 -21.14 56.25
C LYS A 724 -0.31 -20.66 57.49
N GLU A 725 -0.62 -19.37 57.55
CA GLU A 725 -1.45 -18.79 58.61
C GLU A 725 -2.87 -19.36 58.61
N LEU A 726 -3.49 -19.49 57.42
CA LEU A 726 -4.82 -20.06 57.27
C LEU A 726 -4.87 -21.52 57.71
N GLU A 727 -3.90 -22.34 57.32
CA GLU A 727 -3.80 -23.73 57.76
C GLU A 727 -3.68 -23.83 59.29
N LYS A 728 -2.83 -23.01 59.89
CA LYS A 728 -2.66 -22.94 61.35
C LYS A 728 -3.94 -22.46 62.04
N TRP A 729 -4.62 -21.45 61.49
CA TRP A 729 -5.87 -20.94 62.00
C TRP A 729 -6.97 -22.01 61.95
N LEU A 730 -7.15 -22.68 60.80
CA LEU A 730 -8.13 -23.76 60.64
C LEU A 730 -7.86 -24.96 61.57
N ALA A 731 -6.60 -25.29 61.83
CA ALA A 731 -6.24 -26.36 62.78
C ALA A 731 -6.70 -26.06 64.21
N GLY A 732 -6.77 -24.78 64.60
CA GLY A 732 -7.29 -24.35 65.91
C GLY A 732 -8.80 -24.22 65.99
N HIS A 733 -9.49 -24.12 64.84
CA HIS A 733 -10.92 -23.75 64.78
C HIS A 733 -11.84 -24.85 64.21
N LYS A 734 -11.30 -25.89 63.58
CA LYS A 734 -12.08 -27.09 63.22
C LYS A 734 -12.40 -27.89 64.50
N LYS A 735 -13.70 -28.12 64.77
CA LYS A 735 -14.12 -29.03 65.86
C LYS A 735 -13.43 -30.39 65.66
N PRO A 736 -12.89 -31.02 66.73
CA PRO A 736 -12.34 -32.37 66.61
C PRO A 736 -13.45 -33.28 66.10
N GLN A 737 -13.27 -33.86 64.91
CA GLN A 737 -14.14 -34.93 64.45
C GLN A 737 -14.09 -36.03 65.51
N THR A 738 -15.17 -36.15 66.28
CA THR A 738 -15.35 -37.27 67.20
C THR A 738 -15.18 -38.54 66.39
N ARG A 739 -14.10 -39.29 66.68
CA ARG A 739 -13.92 -40.69 66.27
C ARG A 739 -15.08 -41.53 66.84
N LYS A 740 -16.26 -41.45 66.25
CA LYS A 740 -17.42 -42.29 66.56
C LYS A 740 -18.14 -42.70 65.28
N SER A 741 -17.46 -43.51 64.46
CA SER A 741 -18.16 -44.42 63.52
C SER A 741 -17.32 -45.62 63.04
N LYS A 742 -16.08 -45.82 63.51
CA LYS A 742 -15.30 -47.05 63.20
C LYS A 742 -15.62 -48.26 64.10
N GLN A 743 -16.63 -48.19 64.97
CA GLN A 743 -16.94 -49.26 65.94
C GLN A 743 -18.35 -49.86 65.77
N ARG A 744 -18.90 -49.85 64.55
CA ARG A 744 -20.13 -50.61 64.19
C ARG A 744 -19.93 -51.63 63.06
N ARG A 745 -18.69 -52.04 62.79
CA ARG A 745 -18.37 -53.13 61.83
C ARG A 745 -17.53 -54.28 62.40
N ARG A 746 -17.44 -54.40 63.72
CA ARG A 746 -16.89 -55.59 64.39
C ARG A 746 -17.77 -55.96 65.58
N GLY A 747 -18.73 -56.83 65.34
CA GLY A 747 -19.64 -57.33 66.38
C GLY A 747 -20.79 -58.13 65.82
N ARG A 748 -20.46 -59.36 65.38
CA ARG A 748 -21.31 -60.55 65.15
C ARG A 748 -22.37 -60.50 64.05
#